data_AF-A0A7R9WJF1-F1
#
_entry.id   AF-A0A7R9WJF1-F1
#
_cell.length_a   1.000
_cell.length_b   1.000
_cell.length_c   1.000
_cell.angle_alpha   90.00
_cell.angle_beta   90.00
_cell.angle_gamma   90.00
#
_symmetry.space_group_name_H-M   'P 1'
#
loop_
_entity.id
_entity.type
_entity.pdbx_description
1 polymer ?
#
loop_
_entity_poly.entity_id
_entity_poly.type
_entity_poly.pdbx_seq_one_letter_code
_entity_poly.pdbx_strand_id
1 'polypeptide(L)'
;DVMPKFKFYLYGVDISDGGGKPITSRRRREELFRLGVFNETHGVIPKSEATPKEIEMLRRIVFFEGSYFLSASKIPGLEKDKLPLQLVTPDLAEGEGDTFKVTNVSCLSAPDLLNQAPKTSEEGKKEVEKIDLRCADCLKTFATYDDLMQHCEATGHKPMFSQEDSEDMEPAKREQFLAYCNVVLQRAMGERMARWGREYIDPQKFKEPTDRQGNSLGVRVFRAFTCEFGLNRPEKTQGRMMLTLTADLRAKVLRTTSLLDMLCNGRDPEQVQFRPDEIDQAKKTYCNEVVICTYDRRCYSVIDLLFDQSPMSMPLGDKSSMSHAQYFQEKKKVELKFPNARPMVAVLGRNNSTIYLPAEVVCFNELEPRVKSQLPLIASFKPQERNEAIEEIKRFLKPGAQKSQGGGLLPAIGIMLSEERIKVAVKCLPLPPLTTAGNPIPEHRGSMWAPELNRANFRVNPGEAVHLNVVLVYHRSLDRSYIQVYERLARSVNQFSSLYRFGDRPFACVEAGDMQFHWEAVEQYFTGGHIPENVFVIDFARPPRRAQSDPAYGVVKQMLGRAGYLSQFVNFNNCDHSSPRDEKQSRRSNTILSGVARQVLSKCGVRVWWVAVPRSLPLPAVFVGVDVFHAPRKYDPVEGKRTAKESCAAVIVQLIRQGDQSEQQTVEVYSETQRRAMGQEVELGSIIKSAVKNALGYFKVQPMSCIVWRDGVGDTAMKTVTDGEIPEIREALRNMSINENGNGGSGPSEEVSLAYIVCQKRIASKFLSVDGTKGMPAGALVEGLSPAEFDSFYINSTCPPYATPKPVRFVVAAQDKELED
;
A
#
# COMPACT_ATOMS: atom_id res chain seq x y z
N ASP A 1 -3.50 4.64 -26.79
CA ASP A 1 -4.51 4.39 -27.83
C ASP A 1 -4.66 2.92 -28.09
N VAL A 2 -5.92 2.52 -28.28
CA VAL A 2 -6.30 1.18 -28.74
C VAL A 2 -6.66 1.33 -30.22
N MET A 3 -6.08 0.49 -31.09
CA MET A 3 -6.31 0.59 -32.53
C MET A 3 -7.73 0.13 -32.91
N PRO A 4 -8.34 0.65 -34.00
CA PRO A 4 -9.73 0.35 -34.35
C PRO A 4 -10.04 -1.16 -34.51
N LYS A 5 -9.11 -1.93 -35.09
CA LYS A 5 -9.22 -3.40 -35.24
C LYS A 5 -8.54 -4.17 -34.11
N PHE A 6 -8.59 -3.63 -32.89
CA PHE A 6 -8.07 -4.31 -31.73
C PHE A 6 -8.96 -5.48 -31.36
N LYS A 7 -8.38 -6.68 -31.29
CA LYS A 7 -9.03 -7.89 -30.80
C LYS A 7 -8.06 -8.78 -30.04
N PHE A 8 -8.60 -9.60 -29.15
CA PHE A 8 -7.86 -10.65 -28.45
C PHE A 8 -8.78 -11.84 -28.16
N TYR A 9 -8.19 -12.98 -27.88
CA TYR A 9 -8.90 -14.24 -27.66
C TYR A 9 -8.74 -14.69 -26.22
N LEU A 10 -9.84 -15.07 -25.59
CA LEU A 10 -9.87 -15.67 -24.26
C LEU A 10 -10.23 -17.16 -24.37
N TYR A 11 -9.35 -18.02 -23.87
CA TYR A 11 -9.53 -19.47 -23.87
C TYR A 11 -9.75 -19.97 -22.45
N GLY A 12 -10.91 -20.59 -22.18
CA GLY A 12 -11.17 -21.29 -20.92
C GLY A 12 -10.43 -22.62 -20.86
N VAL A 13 -9.94 -22.99 -19.68
CA VAL A 13 -9.25 -24.27 -19.47
C VAL A 13 -9.75 -25.02 -18.26
N ASP A 14 -9.73 -26.34 -18.38
CA ASP A 14 -9.93 -27.29 -17.29
C ASP A 14 -8.68 -28.17 -17.17
N ILE A 15 -8.14 -28.29 -15.95
CA ILE A 15 -6.86 -28.96 -15.69
C ILE A 15 -7.01 -29.81 -14.44
N SER A 16 -6.96 -31.13 -14.60
CA SER A 16 -7.22 -32.11 -13.55
C SER A 16 -6.11 -33.15 -13.45
N ASP A 17 -5.88 -33.67 -12.25
CA ASP A 17 -4.90 -34.73 -12.00
C ASP A 17 -5.39 -36.10 -12.50
N GLY A 18 -4.54 -37.13 -12.42
CA GLY A 18 -4.91 -38.51 -12.79
C GLY A 18 -6.07 -39.12 -11.99
N GLY A 19 -6.47 -38.50 -10.88
CA GLY A 19 -7.67 -38.84 -10.11
C GLY A 19 -8.90 -38.00 -10.45
N GLY A 20 -8.81 -37.11 -11.44
CA GLY A 20 -9.89 -36.22 -11.87
C GLY A 20 -10.12 -35.00 -10.98
N LYS A 21 -9.19 -34.67 -10.06
CA LYS A 21 -9.30 -33.49 -9.20
C LYS A 21 -8.62 -32.27 -9.82
N PRO A 22 -9.15 -31.05 -9.64
CA PRO A 22 -8.54 -29.84 -10.20
C PRO A 22 -7.12 -29.60 -9.69
N ILE A 23 -6.16 -29.42 -10.60
CA ILE A 23 -4.78 -29.12 -10.23
C ILE A 23 -4.68 -27.67 -9.78
N THR A 24 -4.35 -27.47 -8.49
CA THR A 24 -4.18 -26.13 -7.91
C THR A 24 -2.75 -25.57 -8.10
N SER A 25 -1.77 -26.42 -8.37
CA SER A 25 -0.38 -26.01 -8.56
C SER A 25 -0.20 -25.20 -9.84
N ARG A 26 0.01 -23.89 -9.72
CA ARG A 26 0.29 -23.01 -10.88
C ARG A 26 1.50 -23.48 -11.70
N ARG A 27 2.53 -24.04 -11.05
CA ARG A 27 3.71 -24.55 -11.76
C ARG A 27 3.34 -25.75 -12.63
N ARG A 28 2.61 -26.72 -12.06
CA ARG A 28 2.19 -27.90 -12.82
C ARG A 28 1.22 -27.54 -13.94
N ARG A 29 0.27 -26.64 -13.67
CA ARG A 29 -0.61 -26.06 -14.69
C ARG A 29 0.15 -25.40 -15.85
N GLU A 30 1.20 -24.64 -15.55
CA GLU A 30 2.08 -24.03 -16.57
C GLU A 30 2.87 -25.09 -17.36
N GLU A 31 3.37 -26.13 -16.70
CA GLU A 31 4.05 -27.26 -17.36
C GLU A 31 3.11 -27.98 -18.33
N LEU A 32 1.89 -28.32 -17.89
CA LEU A 32 0.85 -28.95 -18.72
C LEU A 32 0.38 -28.03 -19.86
N PHE A 33 0.25 -26.73 -19.60
CA PHE A 33 -0.04 -25.76 -20.65
C PHE A 33 1.05 -25.75 -21.74
N ARG A 34 2.33 -25.70 -21.34
CA ARG A 34 3.44 -25.76 -22.29
C ARG A 34 3.48 -27.08 -23.04
N LEU A 35 3.18 -28.18 -22.36
CA LEU A 35 3.09 -29.50 -22.94
C LEU A 35 1.98 -29.59 -23.99
N GLY A 36 0.76 -29.17 -23.65
CA GLY A 36 -0.40 -29.25 -24.54
C GLY A 36 -0.39 -28.23 -25.69
N VAL A 37 0.22 -27.06 -25.48
CA VAL A 37 0.14 -25.96 -26.47
C VAL A 37 1.41 -25.84 -27.32
N PHE A 38 2.59 -25.94 -26.73
CA PHE A 38 3.85 -25.54 -27.38
C PHE A 38 4.90 -26.65 -27.53
N ASN A 39 4.67 -27.85 -26.99
CA ASN A 39 5.58 -28.99 -27.12
C ASN A 39 5.71 -29.40 -28.60
N GLU A 40 6.94 -29.70 -29.02
CA GLU A 40 7.28 -29.98 -30.42
C GLU A 40 6.61 -31.23 -30.98
N THR A 41 6.36 -32.25 -30.16
CA THR A 41 5.77 -33.52 -30.59
C THR A 41 4.26 -33.57 -30.36
N HIS A 42 3.79 -33.04 -29.23
CA HIS A 42 2.39 -33.22 -28.81
C HIS A 42 1.54 -31.94 -28.86
N GLY A 43 2.17 -30.77 -28.90
CA GLY A 43 1.49 -29.49 -28.77
C GLY A 43 0.56 -29.18 -29.94
N VAL A 44 -0.56 -28.52 -29.65
CA VAL A 44 -1.55 -28.14 -30.69
C VAL A 44 -0.96 -27.20 -31.74
N ILE A 45 -0.08 -26.29 -31.35
CA ILE A 45 0.52 -25.32 -32.28
C ILE A 45 1.53 -26.00 -33.23
N PRO A 46 2.51 -26.80 -32.77
CA PRO A 46 3.41 -27.49 -33.70
C PRO A 46 2.74 -28.56 -34.57
N LYS A 47 1.59 -29.11 -34.13
CA LYS A 47 0.76 -30.01 -34.95
C LYS A 47 -0.08 -29.29 -36.00
N SER A 48 -0.27 -27.98 -35.86
CA SER A 48 -0.87 -27.17 -36.92
C SER A 48 0.15 -26.97 -38.04
N GLU A 49 -0.30 -26.68 -39.27
CA GLU A 49 0.58 -26.37 -40.42
C GLU A 49 1.36 -25.05 -40.26
N ALA A 50 1.49 -24.53 -39.03
CA ALA A 50 2.21 -23.31 -38.70
C ALA A 50 3.72 -23.46 -38.90
N THR A 51 4.30 -22.49 -39.60
CA THR A 51 5.74 -22.37 -39.79
C THR A 51 6.47 -22.11 -38.47
N PRO A 52 7.77 -22.46 -38.34
CA PRO A 52 8.54 -22.18 -37.13
C PRO A 52 8.52 -20.70 -36.70
N LYS A 53 8.43 -19.77 -37.66
CA LYS A 53 8.30 -18.34 -37.40
C LYS A 53 6.96 -17.98 -36.75
N GLU A 54 5.86 -18.58 -37.22
CA GLU A 54 4.53 -18.39 -36.62
C GLU A 54 4.46 -18.98 -35.21
N ILE A 55 5.09 -20.13 -34.98
CA ILE A 55 5.19 -20.73 -33.64
C ILE A 55 5.94 -19.80 -32.68
N GLU A 56 7.04 -19.19 -33.10
CA GLU A 56 7.78 -18.21 -32.30
C GLU A 56 6.94 -16.95 -32.03
N MET A 57 6.19 -16.47 -33.02
CA MET A 57 5.25 -15.36 -32.86
C MET A 57 4.15 -15.67 -31.85
N LEU A 58 3.51 -16.85 -31.96
CA LEU A 58 2.48 -17.31 -31.02
C LEU A 58 3.03 -17.40 -29.59
N ARG A 59 4.26 -17.91 -29.40
CA ARG A 59 4.92 -17.92 -28.08
C ARG A 59 5.09 -16.53 -27.46
N ARG A 60 5.11 -15.47 -28.27
CA ARG A 60 5.25 -14.08 -27.79
C ARG A 60 3.91 -13.45 -27.37
N ILE A 61 2.81 -13.88 -27.97
CA ILE A 61 1.47 -13.25 -27.84
C ILE A 61 0.44 -14.09 -27.10
N VAL A 62 0.79 -15.30 -26.67
CA VAL A 62 -0.06 -16.16 -25.83
C VAL A 62 0.38 -16.03 -24.37
N PHE A 63 -0.59 -15.84 -23.48
CA PHE A 63 -0.37 -15.55 -22.06
C PHE A 63 -1.21 -16.44 -21.15
N PHE A 64 -0.57 -17.29 -20.35
CA PHE A 64 -1.25 -18.22 -19.44
C PHE A 64 -1.39 -17.65 -18.02
N GLU A 65 -2.63 -17.60 -17.52
CA GLU A 65 -2.97 -17.07 -16.18
C GLU A 65 -3.39 -18.18 -15.20
N GLY A 66 -3.25 -19.45 -15.58
CA GLY A 66 -3.50 -20.61 -14.71
C GLY A 66 -4.88 -21.23 -14.92
N SER A 67 -5.94 -20.42 -14.89
CA SER A 67 -7.33 -20.87 -15.09
C SER A 67 -7.92 -20.53 -16.45
N TYR A 68 -7.18 -19.75 -17.24
CA TYR A 68 -7.46 -19.41 -18.63
C TYR A 68 -6.14 -18.97 -19.28
N PHE A 69 -6.15 -18.82 -20.60
CA PHE A 69 -5.09 -18.09 -21.30
C PHE A 69 -5.67 -17.14 -22.34
N LEU A 70 -4.85 -16.15 -22.67
CA LEU A 70 -5.18 -15.07 -23.58
C LEU A 70 -4.25 -15.15 -24.79
N SER A 71 -4.71 -14.72 -25.96
CA SER A 71 -3.88 -14.58 -27.15
C SER A 71 -4.22 -13.32 -27.92
N ALA A 72 -3.23 -12.65 -28.52
CA ALA A 72 -3.50 -11.55 -29.45
C ALA A 72 -4.03 -12.02 -30.81
N SER A 73 -3.76 -13.26 -31.20
CA SER A 73 -4.24 -13.87 -32.44
C SER A 73 -4.95 -15.19 -32.17
N LYS A 74 -5.72 -15.65 -33.15
CA LYS A 74 -6.32 -16.98 -33.14
C LYS A 74 -5.22 -18.03 -33.09
N ILE A 75 -5.42 -19.10 -32.33
CA ILE A 75 -4.49 -20.22 -32.25
C ILE A 75 -4.99 -21.31 -33.20
N PRO A 76 -4.20 -21.68 -34.23
CA PRO A 76 -4.56 -22.78 -35.12
C PRO A 76 -4.83 -24.07 -34.35
N GLY A 77 -5.95 -24.76 -34.65
CA GLY A 77 -6.37 -25.98 -33.96
C GLY A 77 -7.19 -25.77 -32.69
N LEU A 78 -7.38 -24.53 -32.24
CA LEU A 78 -8.26 -24.17 -31.11
C LEU A 78 -9.44 -23.30 -31.53
N GLU A 79 -9.97 -23.54 -32.73
CA GLU A 79 -11.14 -22.83 -33.24
C GLU A 79 -12.42 -23.25 -32.52
N LYS A 80 -13.42 -22.36 -32.48
CA LYS A 80 -14.66 -22.53 -31.69
C LYS A 80 -15.39 -23.83 -32.01
N ASP A 81 -15.37 -24.26 -33.27
CA ASP A 81 -15.95 -25.50 -33.80
C ASP A 81 -15.20 -26.77 -33.38
N LYS A 82 -13.95 -26.66 -32.93
CA LYS A 82 -13.12 -27.78 -32.47
C LYS A 82 -13.07 -27.91 -30.94
N LEU A 83 -13.75 -27.03 -30.21
CA LEU A 83 -13.77 -27.03 -28.75
C LEU A 83 -15.07 -27.67 -28.20
N PRO A 84 -14.99 -28.37 -27.06
CA PRO A 84 -13.83 -28.49 -26.18
C PRO A 84 -12.80 -29.53 -26.67
N LEU A 85 -11.50 -29.23 -26.51
CA LEU A 85 -10.40 -30.07 -26.97
C LEU A 85 -9.45 -30.46 -25.84
N GLN A 86 -9.16 -31.76 -25.72
CA GLN A 86 -8.19 -32.30 -24.77
C GLN A 86 -6.77 -32.24 -25.37
N LEU A 87 -5.89 -31.42 -24.81
CA LEU A 87 -4.52 -31.24 -25.32
C LEU A 87 -3.50 -32.16 -24.64
N VAL A 88 -3.67 -32.42 -23.34
CA VAL A 88 -2.88 -33.41 -22.61
C VAL A 88 -3.82 -34.49 -22.12
N THR A 89 -3.59 -35.71 -22.57
CA THR A 89 -4.38 -36.89 -22.23
C THR A 89 -3.68 -37.73 -21.15
N PRO A 90 -4.42 -38.52 -20.34
CA PRO A 90 -3.83 -39.30 -19.24
C PRO A 90 -2.78 -40.33 -19.68
N ASP A 91 -2.86 -40.81 -20.91
CA ASP A 91 -1.93 -41.77 -21.52
C ASP A 91 -0.61 -41.12 -21.98
N LEU A 92 -0.53 -39.79 -22.00
CA LEU A 92 0.70 -39.10 -22.32
C LEU A 92 1.69 -39.24 -21.14
N ALA A 93 2.78 -39.97 -21.36
CA ALA A 93 3.78 -40.26 -20.32
C ALA A 93 4.32 -38.98 -19.63
N GLU A 94 4.58 -37.91 -20.40
CA GLU A 94 5.03 -36.61 -19.88
C GLU A 94 3.95 -35.87 -19.06
N GLY A 95 2.68 -36.22 -19.27
CA GLY A 95 1.52 -35.72 -18.53
C GLY A 95 1.36 -36.38 -17.16
N GLU A 96 2.07 -37.47 -16.86
CA GLU A 96 2.00 -38.20 -15.58
C GLU A 96 0.56 -38.56 -15.14
N GLY A 97 -0.33 -38.83 -16.11
CA GLY A 97 -1.75 -39.09 -15.86
C GLY A 97 -2.63 -37.84 -15.74
N ASP A 98 -2.05 -36.64 -15.66
CA ASP A 98 -2.78 -35.38 -15.60
C ASP A 98 -3.40 -35.01 -16.96
N THR A 99 -4.37 -34.10 -16.91
CA THR A 99 -5.18 -33.69 -18.05
C THR A 99 -5.17 -32.17 -18.23
N PHE A 100 -5.14 -31.72 -19.49
CA PHE A 100 -5.30 -30.31 -19.87
C PHE A 100 -6.31 -30.20 -21.01
N LYS A 101 -7.44 -29.52 -20.77
CA LYS A 101 -8.54 -29.35 -21.71
C LYS A 101 -8.82 -27.88 -21.96
N VAL A 102 -8.95 -27.49 -23.22
CA VAL A 102 -9.48 -26.18 -23.62
C VAL A 102 -10.98 -26.32 -23.79
N THR A 103 -11.76 -25.52 -23.06
CA THR A 103 -13.22 -25.69 -22.99
C THR A 103 -13.97 -24.82 -23.98
N ASN A 104 -13.55 -23.57 -24.13
CA ASN A 104 -14.19 -22.59 -25.02
C ASN A 104 -13.19 -21.50 -25.45
N VAL A 105 -13.58 -20.74 -26.47
CA VAL A 105 -12.88 -19.53 -26.94
C VAL A 105 -13.86 -18.41 -27.21
N SER A 106 -13.50 -17.19 -26.81
CA SER A 106 -14.24 -15.96 -27.12
C SER A 106 -13.31 -14.94 -27.80
N CYS A 107 -13.78 -14.32 -28.89
CA CYS A 107 -13.08 -13.24 -29.59
C CYS A 107 -13.62 -11.90 -29.06
N LEU A 108 -12.75 -11.13 -28.43
CA LEU A 108 -13.11 -9.94 -27.66
C LEU A 108 -12.50 -8.68 -28.26
N SER A 109 -13.29 -7.62 -28.40
CA SER A 109 -12.83 -6.28 -28.80
C SER A 109 -12.63 -5.36 -27.58
N ALA A 110 -12.24 -4.11 -27.84
CA ALA A 110 -12.16 -3.10 -26.79
C ALA A 110 -13.55 -2.84 -26.15
N PRO A 111 -13.61 -2.59 -24.83
CA PRO A 111 -14.87 -2.27 -24.15
C PRO A 111 -15.59 -1.06 -24.75
N ASP A 112 -16.92 -1.09 -24.84
CA ASP A 112 -17.75 -0.01 -25.40
C ASP A 112 -17.53 1.35 -24.74
N LEU A 113 -17.19 1.34 -23.45
CA LEU A 113 -16.83 2.53 -22.67
C LEU A 113 -15.68 3.36 -23.28
N LEU A 114 -14.79 2.77 -24.09
CA LEU A 114 -13.73 3.50 -24.82
C LEU A 114 -14.25 4.19 -26.10
N ASN A 115 -15.40 3.76 -26.61
CA ASN A 115 -16.03 4.23 -27.85
C ASN A 115 -17.16 5.25 -27.59
N GLN A 116 -17.50 5.53 -26.33
CA GLN A 116 -18.54 6.50 -25.96
C GLN A 116 -18.14 7.93 -26.35
N ALA A 117 -19.05 8.63 -27.03
CA ALA A 117 -18.93 10.05 -27.35
C ALA A 117 -18.89 10.92 -26.08
N PRO A 118 -18.20 12.08 -26.10
CA PRO A 118 -18.15 12.98 -24.95
C PRO A 118 -19.56 13.44 -24.52
N LYS A 119 -19.77 13.61 -23.21
CA LYS A 119 -21.08 13.99 -22.63
C LYS A 119 -21.54 15.40 -23.03
N THR A 120 -20.64 16.22 -23.56
CA THR A 120 -20.91 17.61 -23.98
C THR A 120 -20.23 17.84 -25.33
N SER A 121 -20.88 17.49 -26.43
CA SER A 121 -20.39 17.84 -27.77
C SER A 121 -20.94 19.20 -28.17
N GLU A 122 -20.08 20.22 -28.22
CA GLU A 122 -20.18 21.21 -29.29
C GLU A 122 -19.58 20.59 -30.55
N GLU A 123 -20.33 20.67 -31.63
CA GLU A 123 -20.06 20.04 -32.93
C GLU A 123 -18.75 20.56 -33.56
N GLY A 124 -18.04 19.70 -34.30
CA GLY A 124 -17.27 20.18 -35.45
C GLY A 124 -15.79 19.80 -35.60
N LYS A 125 -15.21 18.90 -34.79
CA LYS A 125 -13.91 18.30 -35.14
C LYS A 125 -14.10 16.85 -35.59
N LYS A 126 -14.09 16.63 -36.91
CA LYS A 126 -13.90 15.28 -37.49
C LYS A 126 -12.60 14.70 -36.91
N GLU A 127 -12.72 13.65 -36.10
CA GLU A 127 -11.56 12.84 -35.72
C GLU A 127 -10.93 12.28 -37.00
N VAL A 128 -9.63 12.47 -37.18
CA VAL A 128 -8.87 11.80 -38.24
C VAL A 128 -8.93 10.31 -37.93
N GLU A 129 -9.48 9.50 -38.85
CA GLU A 129 -9.49 8.04 -38.72
C GLU A 129 -8.05 7.54 -38.55
N LYS A 130 -7.78 6.89 -37.41
CA LYS A 130 -6.46 6.34 -37.11
C LYS A 130 -6.26 5.07 -37.95
N ILE A 131 -5.30 5.12 -38.87
CA ILE A 131 -4.92 3.96 -39.68
C ILE A 131 -4.15 2.96 -38.80
N ASP A 132 -4.54 1.69 -38.85
CA ASP A 132 -3.85 0.61 -38.13
C ASP A 132 -2.56 0.21 -38.86
N LEU A 133 -1.41 0.70 -38.39
CA LEU A 133 -0.10 0.50 -39.02
C LEU A 133 0.55 -0.87 -38.72
N ARG A 134 -0.28 -1.90 -38.46
CA ARG A 134 0.16 -3.28 -38.24
C ARG A 134 0.03 -4.09 -39.52
N CYS A 135 0.97 -5.01 -39.71
CA CYS A 135 0.82 -6.10 -40.67
C CYS A 135 -0.18 -7.13 -40.10
N ALA A 136 -1.05 -7.68 -40.95
CA ALA A 136 -2.02 -8.69 -40.53
C ALA A 136 -1.41 -10.09 -40.42
N ASP A 137 -0.45 -10.40 -41.29
CA ASP A 137 0.15 -11.73 -41.38
C ASP A 137 1.42 -11.89 -40.52
N CYS A 138 1.88 -10.82 -39.85
CA CYS A 138 3.00 -10.91 -38.94
C CYS A 138 2.92 -9.88 -37.80
N LEU A 139 3.64 -10.11 -36.72
CA LEU A 139 3.64 -9.24 -35.53
C LEU A 139 4.41 -7.91 -35.69
N LYS A 140 4.68 -7.47 -36.92
CA LYS A 140 5.37 -6.21 -37.16
C LYS A 140 4.40 -5.03 -37.16
N THR A 141 4.84 -3.96 -36.51
CA THR A 141 4.17 -2.65 -36.52
C THR A 141 5.16 -1.61 -37.00
N PHE A 142 4.67 -0.68 -37.80
CA PHE A 142 5.48 0.31 -38.49
C PHE A 142 5.18 1.72 -37.98
N ALA A 143 6.16 2.61 -38.11
CA ALA A 143 6.01 4.00 -37.69
C ALA A 143 5.26 4.84 -38.74
N THR A 144 5.37 4.46 -40.02
CA THR A 144 4.75 5.15 -41.15
C THR A 144 3.95 4.18 -42.02
N TYR A 145 3.01 4.73 -42.79
CA TYR A 145 2.23 3.99 -43.78
C TYR A 145 3.13 3.41 -44.88
N ASP A 146 4.08 4.20 -45.37
CA ASP A 146 5.00 3.79 -46.45
C ASP A 146 5.85 2.58 -46.04
N ASP A 147 6.38 2.58 -44.80
CA ASP A 147 7.16 1.44 -44.29
C ASP A 147 6.32 0.15 -44.21
N LEU A 148 5.04 0.25 -43.82
CA LEU A 148 4.13 -0.89 -43.77
C LEU A 148 3.84 -1.41 -45.17
N MET A 149 3.50 -0.53 -46.11
CA MET A 149 3.18 -0.93 -47.48
C MET A 149 4.39 -1.56 -48.17
N GLN A 150 5.57 -0.96 -48.02
CA GLN A 150 6.82 -1.52 -48.54
C GLN A 150 7.10 -2.91 -47.95
N HIS A 151 6.85 -3.10 -46.65
CA HIS A 151 6.99 -4.42 -46.02
C HIS A 151 5.99 -5.43 -46.59
N CYS A 152 4.71 -5.07 -46.66
CA CYS A 152 3.64 -5.93 -47.14
C CYS A 152 3.88 -6.33 -48.61
N GLU A 153 4.23 -5.38 -49.47
CA GLU A 153 4.57 -5.64 -50.88
C GLU A 153 5.78 -6.56 -51.02
N ALA A 154 6.85 -6.33 -50.25
CA ALA A 154 8.07 -7.13 -50.33
C ALA A 154 7.89 -8.57 -49.79
N THR A 155 6.90 -8.81 -48.92
CA THR A 155 6.68 -10.11 -48.27
C THR A 155 5.42 -10.84 -48.75
N GLY A 156 4.58 -10.19 -49.57
CA GLY A 156 3.28 -10.70 -49.95
C GLY A 156 2.24 -10.68 -48.81
N HIS A 157 2.53 -9.99 -47.70
CA HIS A 157 1.61 -9.82 -46.59
C HIS A 157 0.57 -8.72 -46.88
N LYS A 158 -0.45 -8.63 -46.02
CA LYS A 158 -1.53 -7.65 -46.05
C LYS A 158 -1.51 -6.74 -44.81
N PRO A 159 -1.88 -5.47 -44.95
CA PRO A 159 -2.05 -4.58 -43.79
C PRO A 159 -3.33 -4.92 -43.01
N MET A 160 -3.36 -4.64 -41.70
CA MET A 160 -4.53 -4.93 -40.84
C MET A 160 -5.81 -4.22 -41.31
N PHE A 161 -5.69 -2.98 -41.80
CA PHE A 161 -6.86 -2.21 -42.24
C PHE A 161 -7.54 -2.80 -43.50
N SER A 162 -6.85 -3.63 -44.30
CA SER A 162 -7.43 -4.25 -45.50
C SER A 162 -8.14 -5.58 -45.27
N GLN A 163 -8.10 -6.14 -44.06
CA GLN A 163 -8.87 -7.35 -43.74
C GLN A 163 -10.36 -7.05 -43.53
N GLU A 164 -11.25 -7.82 -44.14
CA GLU A 164 -12.68 -7.80 -43.80
C GLU A 164 -12.90 -8.49 -42.44
N ASP A 165 -13.69 -7.86 -41.57
CA ASP A 165 -14.03 -8.42 -40.26
C ASP A 165 -15.03 -9.57 -40.44
N SER A 166 -14.53 -10.80 -40.63
CA SER A 166 -15.35 -12.00 -40.84
C SER A 166 -15.74 -12.73 -39.54
N GLU A 167 -15.27 -12.26 -38.38
CA GLU A 167 -15.50 -12.90 -37.08
C GLU A 167 -16.37 -12.01 -36.19
N ASP A 168 -17.42 -12.60 -35.60
CA ASP A 168 -18.25 -11.95 -34.59
C ASP A 168 -17.40 -11.59 -33.35
N MET A 169 -17.14 -10.30 -33.15
CA MET A 169 -16.44 -9.77 -31.98
C MET A 169 -17.44 -9.27 -30.96
N GLU A 170 -17.28 -9.66 -29.69
CA GLU A 170 -18.07 -9.10 -28.59
C GLU A 170 -17.22 -8.09 -27.77
N PRO A 171 -17.79 -6.97 -27.29
CA PRO A 171 -17.07 -6.04 -26.43
C PRO A 171 -16.61 -6.69 -25.11
N ALA A 172 -15.32 -6.58 -24.79
CA ALA A 172 -14.79 -7.12 -23.54
C ALA A 172 -15.38 -6.43 -22.30
N LYS A 173 -15.56 -7.19 -21.21
CA LYS A 173 -15.78 -6.58 -19.89
C LYS A 173 -14.52 -5.82 -19.46
N ARG A 174 -14.73 -4.76 -18.67
CA ARG A 174 -13.65 -3.90 -18.12
C ARG A 174 -12.48 -4.71 -17.55
N GLU A 175 -12.78 -5.65 -16.67
CA GLU A 175 -11.79 -6.45 -15.95
C GLU A 175 -11.02 -7.38 -16.87
N GLN A 176 -11.69 -8.00 -17.84
CA GLN A 176 -11.06 -8.88 -18.84
C GLN A 176 -10.10 -8.09 -19.72
N PHE A 177 -10.52 -6.92 -20.19
CA PHE A 177 -9.69 -6.04 -21.02
C PHE A 177 -8.46 -5.53 -20.25
N LEU A 178 -8.65 -5.04 -19.02
CA LEU A 178 -7.53 -4.57 -18.19
C LEU A 178 -6.59 -5.70 -17.79
N ALA A 179 -7.11 -6.90 -17.52
CA ALA A 179 -6.28 -8.09 -17.26
C ALA A 179 -5.41 -8.40 -18.49
N TYR A 180 -6.00 -8.41 -19.69
CA TYR A 180 -5.26 -8.60 -20.93
C TYR A 180 -4.16 -7.54 -21.13
N CYS A 181 -4.50 -6.25 -21.05
CA CYS A 181 -3.53 -5.18 -21.23
C CYS A 181 -2.36 -5.25 -20.22
N ASN A 182 -2.65 -5.55 -18.95
CA ASN A 182 -1.63 -5.63 -17.91
C ASN A 182 -0.75 -6.89 -18.03
N VAL A 183 -1.30 -8.01 -18.48
CA VAL A 183 -0.51 -9.23 -18.77
C VAL A 183 0.44 -9.00 -19.95
N VAL A 184 -0.04 -8.32 -21.00
CA VAL A 184 0.83 -7.95 -22.13
C VAL A 184 1.91 -6.96 -21.69
N LEU A 185 1.55 -5.93 -20.93
CA LEU A 185 2.49 -4.98 -20.36
C LEU A 185 3.55 -5.71 -19.53
N GLN A 186 3.14 -6.71 -18.75
CA GLN A 186 4.04 -7.50 -17.94
C GLN A 186 5.06 -8.27 -18.79
N ARG A 187 4.62 -8.86 -19.90
CA ARG A 187 5.51 -9.53 -20.85
C ARG A 187 6.46 -8.53 -21.50
N ALA A 188 5.94 -7.40 -21.98
CA ALA A 188 6.70 -6.36 -22.67
C ALA A 188 7.82 -5.78 -21.78
N MET A 189 7.51 -5.52 -20.51
CA MET A 189 8.48 -5.05 -19.52
C MET A 189 9.50 -6.13 -19.14
N GLY A 190 9.05 -7.39 -19.03
CA GLY A 190 9.90 -8.54 -18.71
C GLY A 190 10.97 -8.88 -19.76
N GLU A 191 10.82 -8.40 -21.00
CA GLU A 191 11.85 -8.52 -22.04
C GLU A 191 13.08 -7.64 -21.78
N ARG A 192 12.97 -6.62 -20.91
CA ARG A 192 14.04 -5.64 -20.63
C ARG A 192 14.47 -5.60 -19.17
N MET A 193 13.57 -5.89 -18.25
CA MET A 193 13.80 -5.71 -16.82
C MET A 193 13.45 -6.96 -16.04
N ALA A 194 14.21 -7.20 -14.96
CA ALA A 194 13.93 -8.30 -14.05
C ALA A 194 12.71 -7.96 -13.19
N ARG A 195 11.76 -8.88 -13.11
CA ARG A 195 10.58 -8.71 -12.25
C ARG A 195 10.93 -8.99 -10.79
N TRP A 196 10.53 -8.10 -9.88
CA TRP A 196 10.54 -8.29 -8.44
C TRP A 196 9.15 -8.00 -7.89
N GLY A 197 8.34 -9.04 -7.68
CA GLY A 197 6.95 -8.87 -7.26
C GLY A 197 6.09 -8.30 -8.38
N ARG A 198 5.50 -7.12 -8.18
CA ARG A 198 4.72 -6.40 -9.21
C ARG A 198 5.55 -5.31 -9.90
N GLU A 199 6.79 -5.14 -9.49
CA GLU A 199 7.68 -4.10 -9.96
C GLU A 199 8.80 -4.67 -10.84
N TYR A 200 9.39 -3.81 -11.65
CA TYR A 200 10.51 -4.12 -12.54
C TYR A 200 11.76 -3.44 -12.05
N ILE A 201 12.88 -4.15 -11.96
CA ILE A 201 14.16 -3.59 -11.57
C ILE A 201 15.25 -3.96 -12.57
N ASP A 202 16.29 -3.14 -12.61
CA ASP A 202 17.58 -3.57 -13.16
C ASP A 202 18.34 -4.32 -12.04
N PRO A 203 18.64 -5.63 -12.21
CA PRO A 203 19.36 -6.43 -11.24
C PRO A 203 20.76 -5.91 -10.90
N GLN A 204 21.41 -5.22 -11.84
CA GLN A 204 22.82 -4.83 -11.74
C GLN A 204 22.97 -3.39 -11.22
N LYS A 205 21.91 -2.58 -11.30
CA LYS A 205 21.94 -1.15 -10.94
C LYS A 205 21.29 -0.90 -9.59
N PHE A 206 22.12 -0.67 -8.57
CA PHE A 206 21.69 -0.31 -7.22
C PHE A 206 22.61 0.75 -6.58
N LYS A 207 22.15 1.35 -5.47
CA LYS A 207 22.94 2.24 -4.62
C LYS A 207 23.11 1.63 -3.24
N GLU A 208 24.28 1.80 -2.63
CA GLU A 208 24.54 1.43 -1.23
C GLU A 208 24.71 2.72 -0.40
N PRO A 209 23.64 3.18 0.29
CA PRO A 209 23.68 4.44 1.00
C PRO A 209 24.51 4.37 2.28
N THR A 210 25.09 5.51 2.64
CA THR A 210 25.88 5.73 3.85
C THR A 210 25.17 6.68 4.81
N ASP A 211 25.52 6.60 6.10
CA ASP A 211 25.11 7.58 7.09
C ASP A 211 25.87 8.91 6.94
N ARG A 212 25.57 9.88 7.82
CA ARG A 212 26.26 11.20 7.82
C ARG A 212 27.75 11.15 8.13
N GLN A 213 28.24 10.05 8.70
CA GLN A 213 29.64 9.81 9.04
C GLN A 213 30.36 9.00 7.95
N GLY A 214 29.67 8.64 6.86
CA GLY A 214 30.22 7.84 5.77
C GLY A 214 30.15 6.32 6.00
N ASN A 215 29.57 5.85 7.10
CA ASN A 215 29.45 4.41 7.35
C ASN A 215 28.32 3.81 6.52
N SER A 216 28.51 2.61 5.99
CA SER A 216 27.47 1.88 5.26
C SER A 216 26.23 1.65 6.12
N LEU A 217 25.05 1.81 5.52
CA LEU A 217 23.76 1.45 6.14
C LEU A 217 23.43 -0.05 5.98
N GLY A 218 24.29 -0.84 5.35
CA GLY A 218 24.11 -2.29 5.21
C GLY A 218 22.94 -2.69 4.29
N VAL A 219 22.59 -1.84 3.33
CA VAL A 219 21.49 -2.09 2.38
C VAL A 219 21.83 -1.68 0.95
N ARG A 220 21.22 -2.36 -0.01
CA ARG A 220 21.15 -1.99 -1.43
C ARG A 220 19.77 -1.44 -1.74
N VAL A 221 19.73 -0.29 -2.42
CA VAL A 221 18.51 0.36 -2.87
C VAL A 221 18.45 0.29 -4.39
N PHE A 222 17.44 -0.42 -4.90
CA PHE A 222 17.18 -0.59 -6.32
C PHE A 222 16.12 0.40 -6.78
N ARG A 223 16.33 1.01 -7.97
CA ARG A 223 15.26 1.71 -8.70
C ARG A 223 14.31 0.66 -9.25
N ALA A 224 13.06 0.71 -8.79
CA ALA A 224 11.99 -0.16 -9.23
C ALA A 224 10.93 0.65 -9.96
N PHE A 225 10.37 0.07 -11.02
CA PHE A 225 9.34 0.69 -11.85
C PHE A 225 8.04 -0.07 -11.63
N THR A 226 7.00 0.64 -11.23
CA THR A 226 5.63 0.14 -11.21
C THR A 226 4.95 0.65 -12.47
N CYS A 227 4.41 -0.26 -13.26
CA CYS A 227 3.72 0.06 -14.51
C CYS A 227 2.38 -0.67 -14.53
N GLU A 228 1.29 0.06 -14.78
CA GLU A 228 -0.06 -0.49 -14.79
C GLU A 228 -0.96 0.29 -15.75
N PHE A 229 -1.75 -0.44 -16.53
CA PHE A 229 -2.83 0.11 -17.32
C PHE A 229 -4.10 0.26 -16.48
N GLY A 230 -4.74 1.41 -16.59
CA GLY A 230 -6.06 1.70 -16.01
C GLY A 230 -6.94 2.48 -16.99
N LEU A 231 -8.24 2.51 -16.70
CA LEU A 231 -9.24 3.27 -17.46
C LEU A 231 -9.60 4.53 -16.68
N ASN A 232 -9.30 5.69 -17.24
CA ASN A 232 -9.54 6.99 -16.61
C ASN A 232 -10.18 7.96 -17.60
N ARG A 233 -10.89 8.98 -17.08
CA ARG A 233 -11.44 10.12 -17.80
C ARG A 233 -10.60 11.37 -17.51
N PRO A 234 -9.68 11.76 -18.40
CA PRO A 234 -8.97 13.01 -18.29
C PRO A 234 -9.89 14.20 -18.62
N GLU A 235 -9.77 15.32 -17.90
CA GLU A 235 -10.60 16.53 -18.09
C GLU A 235 -10.74 16.98 -19.55
N LYS A 236 -9.62 17.04 -20.27
CA LYS A 236 -9.55 17.50 -21.68
C LYS A 236 -10.28 16.59 -22.67
N THR A 237 -10.73 15.42 -22.24
CA THR A 237 -11.43 14.46 -23.09
C THR A 237 -12.95 14.65 -23.05
N GLN A 238 -13.45 15.68 -22.38
CA GLN A 238 -14.89 15.98 -22.26
C GLN A 238 -15.69 14.76 -21.76
N GLY A 239 -15.10 14.00 -20.84
CA GLY A 239 -15.69 12.81 -20.24
C GLY A 239 -15.45 11.49 -20.98
N ARG A 240 -14.71 11.47 -22.10
CA ARG A 240 -14.36 10.23 -22.82
C ARG A 240 -13.40 9.36 -21.99
N MET A 241 -13.68 8.07 -21.95
CA MET A 241 -12.78 7.11 -21.28
C MET A 241 -11.52 6.88 -22.10
N MET A 242 -10.38 6.77 -21.43
CA MET A 242 -9.10 6.43 -22.06
C MET A 242 -8.40 5.29 -21.34
N LEU A 243 -7.74 4.43 -22.12
CA LEU A 243 -6.71 3.52 -21.60
C LEU A 243 -5.46 4.34 -21.29
N THR A 244 -5.07 4.37 -20.02
CA THR A 244 -3.97 5.17 -19.50
C THR A 244 -2.91 4.27 -18.89
N LEU A 245 -1.63 4.53 -19.19
CA LEU A 245 -0.50 3.84 -18.57
C LEU A 245 0.05 4.71 -17.43
N THR A 246 0.00 4.19 -16.21
CA THR A 246 0.67 4.82 -15.07
C THR A 246 2.04 4.17 -14.91
N ALA A 247 3.11 4.98 -14.94
CA ALA A 247 4.47 4.56 -14.64
C ALA A 247 5.02 5.36 -13.45
N ASP A 248 5.50 4.67 -12.42
CA ASP A 248 5.95 5.27 -11.16
C ASP A 248 7.25 4.64 -10.66
N LEU A 249 8.12 5.45 -10.04
CA LEU A 249 9.32 4.94 -9.36
C LEU A 249 9.02 4.51 -7.93
N ARG A 250 9.54 3.33 -7.58
CA ARG A 250 9.58 2.76 -6.24
C ARG A 250 11.02 2.37 -5.90
N ALA A 251 11.27 2.19 -4.62
CA ALA A 251 12.55 1.73 -4.12
C ALA A 251 12.36 0.33 -3.54
N LYS A 252 13.09 -0.66 -4.05
CA LYS A 252 13.23 -1.97 -3.40
C LYS A 252 14.52 -1.94 -2.59
N VAL A 253 14.41 -2.32 -1.32
CA VAL A 253 15.54 -2.31 -0.39
C VAL A 253 15.88 -3.75 -0.02
N LEU A 254 17.15 -4.10 -0.11
CA LEU A 254 17.67 -5.42 0.23
C LEU A 254 18.85 -5.24 1.20
N ARG A 255 18.97 -6.09 2.22
CA ARG A 255 20.17 -6.07 3.08
C ARG A 255 21.41 -6.54 2.30
N THR A 256 22.57 -6.01 2.64
CA THR A 256 23.86 -6.52 2.13
C THR A 256 24.33 -7.75 2.89
N THR A 257 23.89 -7.91 4.14
CA THR A 257 24.22 -9.06 4.99
C THR A 257 23.27 -10.22 4.74
N SER A 258 23.83 -11.41 4.58
CA SER A 258 23.07 -12.66 4.55
C SER A 258 22.65 -13.07 5.96
N LEU A 259 21.70 -14.00 6.05
CA LEU A 259 21.32 -14.64 7.30
C LEU A 259 22.51 -15.40 7.89
N LEU A 260 23.34 -16.02 7.05
CA LEU A 260 24.57 -16.68 7.48
C LEU A 260 25.52 -15.70 8.19
N ASP A 261 25.77 -14.52 7.61
CA ASP A 261 26.61 -13.49 8.23
C ASP A 261 26.07 -13.06 9.60
N MET A 262 24.75 -12.89 9.70
CA MET A 262 24.08 -12.49 10.94
C MET A 262 24.18 -13.56 12.03
N LEU A 263 24.08 -14.84 11.67
CA LEU A 263 24.23 -15.95 12.62
C LEU A 263 25.69 -16.12 13.07
N CYS A 264 26.64 -16.03 12.13
CA CYS A 264 28.06 -16.21 12.44
C CYS A 264 28.63 -15.05 13.26
N ASN A 265 28.06 -13.84 13.13
CA ASN A 265 28.46 -12.65 13.88
C ASN A 265 29.98 -12.37 13.79
N GLY A 266 30.52 -12.46 12.57
CA GLY A 266 31.95 -12.25 12.27
C GLY A 266 32.87 -13.46 12.48
N ARG A 267 32.33 -14.60 12.95
CA ARG A 267 33.05 -15.89 12.96
C ARG A 267 33.09 -16.50 11.55
N ASP A 268 34.05 -17.39 11.31
CA ASP A 268 34.17 -18.14 10.05
C ASP A 268 32.93 -19.05 9.84
N PRO A 269 32.15 -18.87 8.76
CA PRO A 269 30.94 -19.65 8.50
C PRO A 269 31.15 -21.16 8.33
N GLU A 270 32.33 -21.62 7.90
CA GLU A 270 32.58 -23.05 7.72
C GLU A 270 33.06 -23.74 9.00
N GLN A 271 33.58 -22.98 9.97
CA GLN A 271 34.15 -23.52 11.20
C GLN A 271 33.33 -23.22 12.45
N VAL A 272 32.34 -22.32 12.36
CA VAL A 272 31.54 -21.90 13.51
C VAL A 272 30.77 -23.07 14.11
N GLN A 273 30.92 -23.25 15.43
CA GLN A 273 30.07 -24.13 16.23
C GLN A 273 29.09 -23.27 17.01
N PHE A 274 27.80 -23.46 16.76
CA PHE A 274 26.73 -22.74 17.45
C PHE A 274 26.42 -23.42 18.78
N ARG A 275 26.41 -22.64 19.85
CA ARG A 275 26.00 -23.15 21.18
C ARG A 275 24.46 -23.30 21.23
N PRO A 276 23.92 -24.17 22.12
CA PRO A 276 22.47 -24.35 22.25
C PRO A 276 21.69 -23.06 22.51
N ASP A 277 22.23 -22.16 23.32
CA ASP A 277 21.64 -20.83 23.60
C ASP A 277 21.56 -19.95 22.34
N GLU A 278 22.58 -20.00 21.48
CA GLU A 278 22.61 -19.26 20.21
C GLU A 278 21.60 -19.82 19.21
N ILE A 279 21.46 -21.15 19.16
CA ILE A 279 20.47 -21.84 18.31
C ILE A 279 19.06 -21.46 18.74
N ASP A 280 18.75 -21.55 20.04
CA ASP A 280 17.44 -21.20 20.58
C ASP A 280 17.10 -19.74 20.32
N GLN A 281 18.07 -18.83 20.52
CA GLN A 281 17.87 -17.41 20.23
C GLN A 281 17.67 -17.15 18.74
N ALA A 282 18.42 -17.81 17.87
CA ALA A 282 18.27 -17.70 16.42
C ALA A 282 16.88 -18.19 15.97
N LYS A 283 16.44 -19.36 16.45
CA LYS A 283 15.10 -19.89 16.15
C LYS A 283 13.99 -18.94 16.63
N LYS A 284 14.09 -18.42 17.86
CA LYS A 284 13.14 -17.42 18.39
C LYS A 284 13.11 -16.12 17.57
N THR A 285 14.23 -15.73 16.98
CA THR A 285 14.38 -14.47 16.25
C THR A 285 13.93 -14.58 14.80
N TYR A 286 14.25 -15.69 14.12
CA TYR A 286 14.10 -15.82 12.67
C TYR A 286 13.00 -16.78 12.24
N CYS A 287 12.68 -17.82 13.01
CA CYS A 287 11.53 -18.64 12.69
C CYS A 287 10.29 -17.74 12.72
N ASN A 288 9.39 -17.96 11.78
CA ASN A 288 8.14 -17.23 11.62
C ASN A 288 8.25 -15.84 11.00
N GLU A 289 9.47 -15.42 10.68
CA GLU A 289 9.74 -14.18 9.98
C GLU A 289 9.83 -14.38 8.46
N VAL A 290 9.77 -13.26 7.74
CA VAL A 290 9.94 -13.25 6.28
C VAL A 290 11.40 -13.01 5.94
N VAL A 291 11.92 -13.80 5.02
CA VAL A 291 13.24 -13.63 4.42
C VAL A 291 13.13 -13.43 2.92
N ILE A 292 14.12 -12.76 2.34
CA ILE A 292 14.25 -12.58 0.89
C ILE A 292 15.37 -13.49 0.41
N CYS A 293 15.08 -14.32 -0.58
CA CYS A 293 16.13 -15.06 -1.26
C CYS A 293 16.78 -14.18 -2.32
N THR A 294 18.11 -14.04 -2.28
CA THR A 294 18.83 -13.02 -3.06
C THR A 294 18.91 -13.34 -4.55
N TYR A 295 18.88 -14.62 -4.93
CA TYR A 295 19.01 -15.05 -6.32
C TYR A 295 17.71 -14.87 -7.13
N ASP A 296 16.55 -15.25 -6.58
CA ASP A 296 15.24 -15.14 -7.25
C ASP A 296 14.41 -13.95 -6.77
N ARG A 297 14.85 -13.26 -5.71
CA ARG A 297 14.21 -12.09 -5.09
C ARG A 297 12.81 -12.37 -4.56
N ARG A 298 12.52 -13.64 -4.28
CA ARG A 298 11.25 -14.04 -3.69
C ARG A 298 11.32 -13.96 -2.18
N CYS A 299 10.20 -13.59 -1.58
CA CYS A 299 10.04 -13.57 -0.15
C CYS A 299 9.48 -14.93 0.30
N TYR A 300 10.13 -15.53 1.29
CA TYR A 300 9.72 -16.79 1.88
C TYR A 300 9.51 -16.61 3.39
N SER A 301 8.68 -17.45 4.01
CA SER A 301 8.48 -17.45 5.46
C SER A 301 9.30 -18.57 6.06
N VAL A 302 10.11 -18.28 7.06
CA VAL A 302 10.98 -19.28 7.71
C VAL A 302 10.15 -20.17 8.62
N ILE A 303 10.25 -21.48 8.42
CA ILE A 303 9.64 -22.52 9.25
C ILE A 303 10.62 -22.91 10.35
N ASP A 304 11.87 -23.24 9.98
CA ASP A 304 12.91 -23.65 10.91
C ASP A 304 14.32 -23.35 10.38
N LEU A 305 15.30 -23.42 11.28
CA LEU A 305 16.74 -23.38 10.99
C LEU A 305 17.38 -24.72 11.35
N LEU A 306 17.93 -25.40 10.35
CA LEU A 306 18.53 -26.74 10.48
C LEU A 306 20.05 -26.61 10.68
N PHE A 307 20.48 -26.58 11.94
CA PHE A 307 21.91 -26.43 12.32
C PHE A 307 22.72 -27.73 12.24
N ASP A 308 22.06 -28.85 11.96
CA ASP A 308 22.65 -30.15 11.70
C ASP A 308 22.99 -30.35 10.21
N GLN A 309 22.41 -29.55 9.31
CA GLN A 309 22.54 -29.67 7.86
C GLN A 309 23.29 -28.48 7.22
N SER A 310 23.99 -28.75 6.12
CA SER A 310 24.60 -27.77 5.21
C SER A 310 24.11 -27.96 3.77
N PRO A 311 24.34 -26.99 2.87
CA PRO A 311 24.04 -27.15 1.44
C PRO A 311 24.72 -28.39 0.82
N MET A 312 25.90 -28.75 1.29
CA MET A 312 26.63 -29.92 0.84
C MET A 312 26.08 -31.22 1.43
N SER A 313 25.68 -31.24 2.71
CA SER A 313 25.23 -32.48 3.38
C SER A 313 23.78 -32.84 3.08
N MET A 314 22.94 -31.86 2.74
CA MET A 314 21.49 -32.07 2.59
C MET A 314 21.11 -32.48 1.16
N PRO A 315 20.53 -33.68 0.95
CA PRO A 315 20.03 -34.10 -0.37
C PRO A 315 18.77 -33.31 -0.77
N LEU A 316 18.51 -33.16 -2.08
CA LEU A 316 17.35 -32.41 -2.59
C LEU A 316 15.99 -33.08 -2.28
N GLY A 317 16.00 -34.33 -1.83
CA GLY A 317 14.85 -35.14 -1.45
C GLY A 317 15.25 -36.60 -1.29
N ASP A 318 14.35 -37.43 -0.74
CA ASP A 318 14.65 -38.80 -0.30
C ASP A 318 15.19 -39.75 -1.38
N LYS A 319 14.98 -39.42 -2.66
CA LYS A 319 15.43 -40.21 -3.83
C LYS A 319 16.48 -39.50 -4.70
N SER A 320 16.96 -38.32 -4.32
CA SER A 320 17.92 -37.55 -5.11
C SER A 320 19.34 -37.72 -4.57
N SER A 321 20.29 -38.08 -5.43
CA SER A 321 21.72 -38.11 -5.09
C SER A 321 22.38 -36.72 -5.12
N MET A 322 21.64 -35.69 -5.54
CA MET A 322 22.16 -34.33 -5.72
C MET A 322 22.00 -33.53 -4.42
N SER A 323 23.09 -32.90 -3.97
CA SER A 323 23.05 -31.98 -2.84
C SER A 323 22.46 -30.62 -3.22
N HIS A 324 22.06 -29.83 -2.23
CA HIS A 324 21.61 -28.46 -2.49
C HIS A 324 22.73 -27.59 -3.10
N ALA A 325 24.00 -27.78 -2.71
CA ALA A 325 25.14 -27.08 -3.31
C ALA A 325 25.26 -27.36 -4.82
N GLN A 326 25.19 -28.65 -5.20
CA GLN A 326 25.22 -29.07 -6.61
C GLN A 326 24.02 -28.51 -7.40
N TYR A 327 22.82 -28.54 -6.82
CA TYR A 327 21.63 -27.98 -7.47
C TYR A 327 21.74 -26.47 -7.72
N PHE A 328 22.25 -25.71 -6.76
CA PHE A 328 22.45 -24.27 -6.95
C PHE A 328 23.48 -23.99 -8.05
N GLN A 329 24.56 -24.76 -8.12
CA GLN A 329 25.55 -24.63 -9.17
C GLN A 329 25.01 -25.02 -10.55
N GLU A 330 24.47 -26.23 -10.70
CA GLU A 330 24.06 -26.79 -12.00
C GLU A 330 22.75 -26.20 -12.53
N LYS A 331 21.73 -26.08 -11.67
CA LYS A 331 20.37 -25.68 -12.09
C LYS A 331 20.10 -24.21 -11.91
N LYS A 332 20.66 -23.58 -10.86
CA LYS A 332 20.47 -22.13 -10.61
C LYS A 332 21.60 -21.27 -11.15
N LYS A 333 22.74 -21.86 -11.52
CA LYS A 333 23.94 -21.12 -11.95
C LYS A 333 24.41 -20.13 -10.88
N VAL A 334 24.30 -20.54 -9.62
CA VAL A 334 24.73 -19.79 -8.43
C VAL A 334 25.78 -20.63 -7.71
N GLU A 335 27.01 -20.12 -7.64
CA GLU A 335 28.09 -20.72 -6.88
C GLU A 335 28.04 -20.25 -5.43
N LEU A 336 27.93 -21.19 -4.49
CA LEU A 336 27.92 -20.90 -3.06
C LEU A 336 29.36 -20.75 -2.57
N LYS A 337 29.65 -19.69 -1.81
CA LYS A 337 31.00 -19.50 -1.23
C LYS A 337 31.25 -20.44 -0.06
N PHE A 338 30.21 -20.80 0.68
CA PHE A 338 30.31 -21.61 1.89
C PHE A 338 29.39 -22.83 1.81
N PRO A 339 29.68 -23.82 0.93
CA PRO A 339 28.81 -24.97 0.72
C PRO A 339 28.70 -25.88 1.96
N ASN A 340 29.68 -25.82 2.87
CA ASN A 340 29.67 -26.60 4.11
C ASN A 340 29.08 -25.85 5.31
N ALA A 341 28.82 -24.55 5.18
CA ALA A 341 28.31 -23.74 6.27
C ALA A 341 26.89 -24.15 6.67
N ARG A 342 26.64 -24.09 7.98
CA ARG A 342 25.33 -24.34 8.59
C ARG A 342 24.77 -23.02 9.14
N PRO A 343 23.44 -22.85 9.29
CA PRO A 343 22.37 -23.82 9.01
C PRO A 343 21.80 -23.77 7.58
N MET A 344 21.02 -24.79 7.23
CA MET A 344 20.03 -24.69 6.15
C MET A 344 18.76 -23.99 6.66
N VAL A 345 18.11 -23.19 5.81
CA VAL A 345 16.88 -22.46 6.13
C VAL A 345 15.69 -23.21 5.53
N ALA A 346 14.83 -23.77 6.38
CA ALA A 346 13.57 -24.37 5.96
C ALA A 346 12.53 -23.26 5.81
N VAL A 347 11.95 -23.12 4.62
CA VAL A 347 10.96 -22.08 4.32
C VAL A 347 9.67 -22.66 3.73
N LEU A 348 8.58 -21.95 3.96
CA LEU A 348 7.26 -22.33 3.48
C LEU A 348 7.12 -22.09 1.98
N GLY A 349 6.93 -23.18 1.24
CA GLY A 349 6.52 -23.23 -0.16
C GLY A 349 5.00 -23.14 -0.33
N ARG A 350 4.54 -23.38 -1.56
CA ARG A 350 3.09 -23.46 -1.84
C ARG A 350 2.55 -24.80 -1.35
N ASN A 351 1.27 -24.87 -0.99
CA ASN A 351 0.60 -26.09 -0.50
C ASN A 351 1.26 -26.70 0.74
N ASN A 352 1.80 -25.85 1.63
CA ASN A 352 2.53 -26.28 2.83
C ASN A 352 3.75 -27.18 2.57
N SER A 353 4.33 -27.16 1.35
CA SER A 353 5.60 -27.82 1.10
C SER A 353 6.75 -27.07 1.79
N THR A 354 7.76 -27.80 2.21
CA THR A 354 9.00 -27.20 2.73
C THR A 354 10.01 -27.05 1.60
N ILE A 355 10.60 -25.86 1.47
CA ILE A 355 11.71 -25.56 0.58
C ILE A 355 12.93 -25.31 1.46
N TYR A 356 14.08 -25.90 1.11
CA TYR A 356 15.33 -25.66 1.84
C TYR A 356 16.24 -24.72 1.05
N LEU A 357 16.72 -23.67 1.72
CA LEU A 357 17.58 -22.64 1.13
C LEU A 357 18.89 -22.53 1.94
N PRO A 358 20.06 -22.42 1.29
CA PRO A 358 21.30 -22.07 1.98
C PRO A 358 21.18 -20.72 2.70
N ALA A 359 21.66 -20.62 3.94
CA ALA A 359 21.61 -19.36 4.70
C ALA A 359 22.40 -18.21 4.03
N GLU A 360 23.40 -18.53 3.20
CA GLU A 360 24.20 -17.58 2.42
C GLU A 360 23.36 -16.80 1.39
N VAL A 361 22.35 -17.43 0.79
CA VAL A 361 21.52 -16.81 -0.27
C VAL A 361 20.22 -16.22 0.27
N VAL A 362 20.12 -16.07 1.59
CA VAL A 362 18.93 -15.60 2.29
C VAL A 362 19.29 -14.33 3.04
N CYS A 363 18.46 -13.30 2.94
CA CYS A 363 18.57 -12.06 3.71
C CYS A 363 17.31 -11.86 4.55
N PHE A 364 17.47 -11.29 5.74
CA PHE A 364 16.33 -10.92 6.58
C PHE A 364 15.54 -9.75 5.96
N ASN A 365 14.22 -9.87 5.86
CA ASN A 365 13.38 -8.84 5.22
C ASN A 365 13.23 -7.58 6.09
N GLU A 366 13.09 -7.77 7.40
CA GLU A 366 12.90 -6.66 8.32
C GLU A 366 14.19 -5.84 8.42
N LEU A 367 14.11 -4.53 8.23
CA LEU A 367 15.26 -3.63 8.28
C LEU A 367 15.56 -3.17 9.71
N GLU A 368 16.82 -2.88 10.00
CA GLU A 368 17.19 -2.31 11.29
C GLU A 368 16.48 -0.99 11.53
N PRO A 369 16.06 -0.68 12.78
CA PRO A 369 15.36 0.56 13.09
C PRO A 369 16.13 1.82 12.64
N ARG A 370 17.47 1.77 12.70
CA ARG A 370 18.36 2.82 12.20
C ARG A 370 18.24 3.06 10.71
N VAL A 371 18.08 2.00 9.92
CA VAL A 371 17.93 2.08 8.46
C VAL A 371 16.51 2.52 8.12
N LYS A 372 15.50 1.99 8.84
CA LYS A 372 14.09 2.37 8.67
C LYS A 372 13.85 3.87 8.80
N SER A 373 14.50 4.51 9.78
CA SER A 373 14.37 5.96 9.97
C SER A 373 15.00 6.79 8.84
N GLN A 374 15.91 6.21 8.06
CA GLN A 374 16.55 6.86 6.91
C GLN A 374 15.88 6.56 5.58
N LEU A 375 14.92 5.61 5.51
CA LEU A 375 14.18 5.29 4.28
C LEU A 375 13.61 6.52 3.55
N PRO A 376 13.01 7.52 4.22
CA PRO A 376 12.54 8.71 3.52
C PRO A 376 13.63 9.45 2.74
N LEU A 377 14.88 9.38 3.17
CA LEU A 377 16.02 10.02 2.50
C LEU A 377 16.61 9.14 1.39
N ILE A 378 16.82 7.84 1.66
CA ILE A 378 17.55 6.94 0.77
C ILE A 378 16.65 6.25 -0.27
N ALA A 379 15.34 6.22 -0.03
CA ALA A 379 14.36 5.48 -0.83
C ALA A 379 13.26 6.38 -1.42
N SER A 380 13.51 7.69 -1.47
CA SER A 380 12.64 8.68 -2.13
C SER A 380 13.25 9.15 -3.45
N PHE A 381 12.38 9.61 -4.35
CA PHE A 381 12.77 10.16 -5.65
C PHE A 381 12.18 11.55 -5.81
N LYS A 382 12.98 12.47 -6.35
CA LYS A 382 12.55 13.82 -6.70
C LYS A 382 11.67 13.82 -7.96
N PRO A 383 10.90 14.91 -8.20
CA PRO A 383 10.07 15.05 -9.41
C PRO A 383 10.82 14.74 -10.71
N GLN A 384 12.03 15.30 -10.87
CA GLN A 384 12.85 15.11 -12.07
C GLN A 384 13.27 13.65 -12.28
N GLU A 385 13.66 12.93 -11.22
CA GLU A 385 14.03 11.52 -11.33
C GLU A 385 12.84 10.64 -11.78
N ARG A 386 11.61 10.99 -11.35
CA ARG A 386 10.38 10.33 -11.83
C ARG A 386 10.07 10.71 -13.27
N ASN A 387 10.28 11.97 -13.63
CA ASN A 387 10.12 12.46 -14.99
C ASN A 387 10.99 11.68 -15.97
N GLU A 388 12.27 11.49 -15.64
CA GLU A 388 13.24 10.73 -16.43
C GLU A 388 12.87 9.24 -16.51
N ALA A 389 12.39 8.67 -15.40
CA ALA A 389 11.93 7.28 -15.37
C ALA A 389 10.72 7.02 -16.27
N ILE A 390 9.78 7.96 -16.38
CA ILE A 390 8.65 7.83 -17.31
C ILE A 390 9.17 7.77 -18.76
N GLU A 391 10.14 8.61 -19.12
CA GLU A 391 10.76 8.55 -20.45
C GLU A 391 11.53 7.25 -20.69
N GLU A 392 12.20 6.72 -19.65
CA GLU A 392 12.88 5.42 -19.68
C GLU A 392 11.88 4.29 -20.01
N ILE A 393 10.73 4.24 -19.33
CA ILE A 393 9.66 3.25 -19.61
C ILE A 393 9.04 3.46 -20.99
N LYS A 394 8.75 4.72 -21.36
CA LYS A 394 8.18 5.06 -22.66
C LYS A 394 9.07 4.59 -23.81
N ARG A 395 10.39 4.70 -23.67
CA ARG A 395 11.35 4.15 -24.65
C ARG A 395 11.21 2.65 -24.81
N PHE A 396 11.01 1.88 -23.75
CA PHE A 396 10.89 0.41 -23.86
C PHE A 396 9.62 -0.08 -24.55
N LEU A 397 8.56 0.73 -24.53
CA LEU A 397 7.23 0.34 -24.99
C LEU A 397 6.88 0.81 -26.40
N LYS A 398 7.73 1.62 -27.04
CA LYS A 398 7.54 2.12 -28.41
C LYS A 398 7.98 1.12 -29.49
N PRO A 399 7.44 1.24 -30.72
CA PRO A 399 7.92 0.48 -31.88
C PRO A 399 9.44 0.67 -32.09
N GLY A 400 10.14 -0.39 -32.52
CA GLY A 400 11.58 -0.35 -32.82
C GLY A 400 12.53 -0.35 -31.61
N ALA A 401 12.04 -0.12 -30.38
CA ALA A 401 12.88 -0.09 -29.19
C ALA A 401 13.24 -1.48 -28.64
N GLN A 402 12.53 -2.53 -29.04
CA GLN A 402 12.82 -3.91 -28.70
C GLN A 402 13.72 -4.51 -29.80
N LYS A 403 14.95 -4.88 -29.43
CA LYS A 403 15.96 -5.49 -30.34
C LYS A 403 15.58 -6.93 -30.75
N SER A 404 14.51 -7.49 -30.14
CA SER A 404 13.91 -8.76 -30.50
C SER A 404 13.02 -8.59 -31.75
N GLN A 405 13.58 -8.86 -32.92
CA GLN A 405 12.95 -9.40 -34.17
C GLN A 405 11.49 -9.02 -34.57
N GLY A 406 10.89 -7.91 -34.14
CA GLY A 406 9.55 -7.52 -34.63
C GLY A 406 8.78 -6.49 -33.81
N GLY A 407 9.29 -5.25 -33.71
CA GLY A 407 8.56 -4.14 -33.07
C GLY A 407 8.34 -4.32 -31.56
N GLY A 408 7.90 -3.26 -30.88
CA GLY A 408 7.49 -3.34 -29.47
C GLY A 408 6.25 -4.24 -29.32
N LEU A 409 6.18 -5.07 -28.27
CA LEU A 409 5.05 -6.00 -28.07
C LEU A 409 3.68 -5.30 -27.99
N LEU A 410 3.58 -4.15 -27.31
CA LEU A 410 2.32 -3.39 -27.22
C LEU A 410 1.83 -2.93 -28.60
N PRO A 411 2.68 -2.27 -29.44
CA PRO A 411 2.34 -1.98 -30.83
C PRO A 411 1.87 -3.21 -31.62
N ALA A 412 2.57 -4.35 -31.50
CA ALA A 412 2.25 -5.57 -32.23
C ALA A 412 0.82 -6.07 -31.97
N ILE A 413 0.30 -5.84 -30.76
CA ILE A 413 -1.05 -6.26 -30.36
C ILE A 413 -2.11 -5.15 -30.48
N GLY A 414 -1.78 -4.00 -31.09
CA GLY A 414 -2.74 -2.92 -31.32
C GLY A 414 -2.89 -1.94 -30.16
N ILE A 415 -1.90 -1.87 -29.26
CA ILE A 415 -1.84 -0.86 -28.19
C ILE A 415 -0.69 0.10 -28.47
N MET A 416 -1.01 1.36 -28.77
CA MET A 416 -0.03 2.39 -29.06
C MET A 416 0.08 3.38 -27.92
N LEU A 417 1.31 3.62 -27.45
CA LEU A 417 1.58 4.60 -26.40
C LEU A 417 1.65 6.01 -26.99
N SER A 418 0.87 6.94 -26.43
CA SER A 418 0.88 8.35 -26.84
C SER A 418 2.26 9.00 -26.60
N GLU A 419 2.62 9.94 -27.47
CA GLU A 419 3.79 10.79 -27.24
C GLU A 419 3.56 11.79 -26.09
N GLU A 420 2.37 12.34 -26.01
CA GLU A 420 2.02 13.28 -24.96
C GLU A 420 1.57 12.57 -23.69
N ARG A 421 2.01 13.11 -22.56
CA ARG A 421 1.49 12.76 -21.24
C ARG A 421 0.15 13.43 -21.01
N ILE A 422 -0.64 12.84 -20.12
CA ILE A 422 -1.90 13.42 -19.68
C ILE A 422 -1.60 14.71 -18.93
N LYS A 423 -2.17 15.82 -19.41
CA LYS A 423 -2.10 17.15 -18.79
C LYS A 423 -3.43 17.38 -18.06
N VAL A 424 -3.34 17.73 -16.78
CA VAL A 424 -4.49 18.06 -15.92
C VAL A 424 -4.36 19.49 -15.42
N ALA A 425 -5.48 20.18 -15.21
CA ALA A 425 -5.47 21.45 -14.50
C ALA A 425 -5.16 21.21 -13.01
N VAL A 426 -4.47 22.16 -12.39
CA VAL A 426 -4.16 22.14 -10.96
C VAL A 426 -4.66 23.45 -10.37
N LYS A 427 -5.53 23.36 -9.37
CA LYS A 427 -6.03 24.52 -8.62
C LYS A 427 -5.38 24.55 -7.24
N CYS A 428 -4.64 25.60 -6.92
CA CYS A 428 -4.12 25.79 -5.56
C CYS A 428 -5.25 26.32 -4.68
N LEU A 429 -5.70 25.53 -3.70
CA LEU A 429 -6.72 25.99 -2.76
C LEU A 429 -6.10 27.02 -1.80
N PRO A 430 -6.83 28.09 -1.46
CA PRO A 430 -6.38 29.02 -0.43
C PRO A 430 -6.28 28.30 0.91
N LEU A 431 -5.39 28.79 1.78
CA LEU A 431 -5.34 28.29 3.16
C LEU A 431 -6.66 28.68 3.84
N PRO A 432 -7.35 27.74 4.49
CA PRO A 432 -8.58 28.07 5.17
C PRO A 432 -8.26 28.92 6.42
N PRO A 433 -9.18 29.79 6.86
CA PRO A 433 -8.98 30.58 8.07
C PRO A 433 -8.72 29.68 9.28
N LEU A 434 -7.52 29.78 9.84
CA LEU A 434 -7.05 29.03 11.00
C LEU A 434 -7.18 29.89 12.26
N THR A 435 -7.62 29.30 13.35
CA THR A 435 -7.74 29.97 14.65
C THR A 435 -7.09 29.13 15.75
N THR A 436 -6.42 29.80 16.69
CA THR A 436 -5.77 29.18 17.86
C THR A 436 -6.16 29.94 19.12
N ALA A 437 -6.78 29.26 20.09
CA ALA A 437 -7.28 29.86 21.34
C ALA A 437 -8.03 31.19 21.11
N GLY A 438 -9.01 31.18 20.20
CA GLY A 438 -9.82 32.36 19.85
C GLY A 438 -9.12 33.42 19.00
N ASN A 439 -7.83 33.28 18.67
CA ASN A 439 -7.09 34.25 17.86
C ASN A 439 -6.85 33.72 16.44
N PRO A 440 -7.18 34.49 15.39
CA PRO A 440 -6.92 34.08 14.01
C PRO A 440 -5.41 34.05 13.74
N ILE A 441 -4.98 33.04 12.99
CA ILE A 441 -3.60 32.91 12.55
C ILE A 441 -3.41 33.79 11.32
N PRO A 442 -2.38 34.67 11.28
CA PRO A 442 -2.10 35.49 10.11
C PRO A 442 -1.85 34.62 8.86
N GLU A 443 -2.45 34.99 7.73
CA GLU A 443 -2.40 34.21 6.49
C GLU A 443 -0.95 33.89 6.04
N HIS A 444 -0.04 34.87 6.16
CA HIS A 444 1.39 34.70 5.83
C HIS A 444 2.12 33.66 6.69
N ARG A 445 1.55 33.25 7.84
CA ARG A 445 2.07 32.18 8.71
C ARG A 445 1.30 30.87 8.59
N GLY A 446 0.20 30.82 7.84
CA GLY A 446 -0.67 29.64 7.75
C GLY A 446 0.02 28.40 7.20
N SER A 447 1.10 28.54 6.41
CA SER A 447 1.90 27.41 5.92
C SER A 447 2.84 26.82 6.99
N MET A 448 3.22 27.60 8.02
CA MET A 448 4.14 27.23 9.10
C MET A 448 3.71 27.89 10.42
N TRP A 449 2.55 27.48 10.93
CA TRP A 449 1.83 28.12 12.03
C TRP A 449 2.13 27.56 13.43
N ALA A 450 3.01 26.54 13.52
CA ALA A 450 3.43 25.95 14.80
C ALA A 450 4.01 26.97 15.82
N PRO A 451 4.73 28.03 15.41
CA PRO A 451 5.14 29.09 16.33
C PRO A 451 3.97 29.88 16.93
N GLU A 452 2.88 30.08 16.18
CA GLU A 452 1.69 30.77 16.68
C GLU A 452 0.93 29.93 17.69
N LEU A 453 0.89 28.61 17.49
CA LEU A 453 0.33 27.68 18.49
C LEU A 453 0.99 27.83 19.86
N ASN A 454 2.30 28.06 19.93
CA ASN A 454 3.00 28.21 21.22
C ASN A 454 2.64 29.50 21.97
N ARG A 455 2.00 30.45 21.29
CA ARG A 455 1.55 31.73 21.85
C ARG A 455 0.07 31.72 22.21
N ALA A 456 -0.62 30.61 21.92
CA ALA A 456 -2.03 30.45 22.21
C ALA A 456 -2.30 30.64 23.70
N ASN A 457 -3.35 31.40 24.01
CA ASN A 457 -3.78 31.67 25.37
C ASN A 457 -5.31 31.61 25.43
N PHE A 458 -5.84 30.62 26.14
CA PHE A 458 -7.27 30.35 26.27
C PHE A 458 -7.96 31.24 27.31
N ARG A 459 -7.20 32.11 28.00
CA ARG A 459 -7.67 33.11 28.96
C ARG A 459 -8.52 32.53 30.11
N VAL A 460 -8.32 31.27 30.48
CA VAL A 460 -8.98 30.67 31.65
C VAL A 460 -8.29 31.15 32.92
N ASN A 461 -9.08 31.63 33.88
CA ASN A 461 -8.59 32.02 35.19
C ASN A 461 -7.99 30.80 35.91
N PRO A 462 -6.79 30.90 36.52
CA PRO A 462 -6.18 29.76 37.21
C PRO A 462 -7.03 29.13 38.33
N GLY A 463 -7.89 29.93 38.99
CA GLY A 463 -8.81 29.45 40.02
C GLY A 463 -10.01 28.66 39.49
N GLU A 464 -10.33 28.79 38.20
CA GLU A 464 -11.41 28.06 37.51
C GLU A 464 -10.87 26.82 36.76
N ALA A 465 -9.55 26.68 36.68
CA ALA A 465 -8.91 25.58 35.97
C ALA A 465 -8.82 24.30 36.82
N VAL A 466 -8.98 23.18 36.16
CA VAL A 466 -8.83 21.84 36.75
C VAL A 466 -7.35 21.50 36.86
N HIS A 467 -6.88 21.32 38.10
CA HIS A 467 -5.52 20.85 38.38
C HIS A 467 -5.46 19.33 38.26
N LEU A 468 -4.69 18.84 37.29
CA LEU A 468 -4.50 17.41 37.07
C LEU A 468 -3.52 16.82 38.09
N ASN A 469 -3.87 15.66 38.64
CA ASN A 469 -2.99 14.91 39.53
C ASN A 469 -1.96 14.14 38.69
N VAL A 470 -0.78 14.73 38.50
CA VAL A 470 0.23 14.12 37.63
C VAL A 470 0.99 13.01 38.37
N VAL A 471 0.87 11.78 37.89
CA VAL A 471 1.74 10.67 38.29
C VAL A 471 2.92 10.63 37.33
N LEU A 472 4.12 10.89 37.84
CA LEU A 472 5.35 10.93 37.06
C LEU A 472 6.10 9.60 37.18
N VAL A 473 6.03 8.76 36.16
CA VAL A 473 6.87 7.58 36.01
C VAL A 473 8.20 8.03 35.40
N TYR A 474 9.33 7.65 35.99
CA TYR A 474 10.64 8.04 35.48
C TYR A 474 11.64 6.88 35.51
N HIS A 475 12.47 6.80 34.47
CA HIS A 475 13.55 5.82 34.45
C HIS A 475 14.64 6.18 35.47
N ARG A 476 15.05 5.21 36.31
CA ARG A 476 16.06 5.38 37.39
C ARG A 476 17.35 6.09 36.96
N SER A 477 17.74 5.95 35.69
CA SER A 477 18.96 6.58 35.15
C SER A 477 18.90 8.11 35.03
N LEU A 478 17.72 8.70 35.13
CA LEU A 478 17.55 10.15 35.03
C LEU A 478 18.04 10.87 36.29
N ASP A 479 18.23 10.14 37.40
CA ASP A 479 18.57 10.69 38.70
C ASP A 479 17.64 11.87 39.06
N ARG A 480 17.94 12.71 40.05
CA ARG A 480 17.08 13.86 40.43
C ARG A 480 16.71 14.84 39.29
N SER A 481 17.22 14.67 38.07
CA SER A 481 16.96 15.56 36.94
C SER A 481 15.54 15.49 36.36
N TYR A 482 14.80 14.40 36.62
CA TYR A 482 13.42 14.26 36.14
C TYR A 482 12.50 15.39 36.64
N ILE A 483 12.73 15.90 37.86
CA ILE A 483 11.87 16.93 38.45
C ILE A 483 12.01 18.27 37.72
N GLN A 484 13.23 18.62 37.32
CA GLN A 484 13.50 19.84 36.55
C GLN A 484 12.84 19.79 35.16
N VAL A 485 12.82 18.60 34.55
CA VAL A 485 12.14 18.38 33.27
C VAL A 485 10.62 18.46 33.44
N TYR A 486 10.08 17.89 34.51
CA TYR A 486 8.66 18.03 34.87
C TYR A 486 8.27 19.49 35.06
N GLU A 487 9.01 20.27 35.84
CA GLU A 487 8.74 21.70 36.06
C GLU A 487 8.74 22.51 34.76
N ARG A 488 9.63 22.19 33.83
CA ARG A 488 9.64 22.80 32.49
C ARG A 488 8.40 22.43 31.69
N LEU A 489 8.03 21.15 31.69
CA LEU A 489 6.82 20.68 31.01
C LEU A 489 5.55 21.29 31.61
N ALA A 490 5.43 21.31 32.93
CA ALA A 490 4.31 21.91 33.66
C ALA A 490 4.18 23.40 33.31
N ARG A 491 5.28 24.16 33.29
CA ARG A 491 5.27 25.56 32.82
C ARG A 491 4.78 25.68 31.38
N SER A 492 5.25 24.82 30.46
CA SER A 492 4.80 24.82 29.07
C SER A 492 3.32 24.48 28.91
N VAL A 493 2.77 23.56 29.70
CA VAL A 493 1.33 23.26 29.72
C VAL A 493 0.55 24.46 30.26
N ASN A 494 0.98 25.01 31.39
CA ASN A 494 0.29 26.09 32.10
C ASN A 494 0.34 27.43 31.35
N GLN A 495 1.31 27.63 30.45
CA GLN A 495 1.43 28.82 29.60
C GLN A 495 0.20 29.05 28.72
N PHE A 496 -0.51 27.98 28.33
CA PHE A 496 -1.70 28.08 27.49
C PHE A 496 -2.91 28.70 28.23
N SER A 497 -2.89 28.76 29.57
CA SER A 497 -4.04 29.23 30.38
C SER A 497 -5.36 28.55 29.96
N SER A 498 -5.31 27.24 29.76
CA SER A 498 -6.45 26.38 29.39
C SER A 498 -7.21 25.84 30.60
N LEU A 499 -8.33 25.18 30.34
CA LEU A 499 -9.17 24.48 31.33
C LEU A 499 -8.38 23.50 32.22
N TYR A 500 -7.35 22.84 31.69
CA TYR A 500 -6.52 21.91 32.46
C TYR A 500 -5.13 22.49 32.71
N ARG A 501 -4.60 22.22 33.91
CA ARG A 501 -3.28 22.69 34.37
C ARG A 501 -2.55 21.59 35.14
N PHE A 502 -1.24 21.70 35.18
CA PHE A 502 -0.38 20.88 36.04
C PHE A 502 -0.03 21.65 37.32
N GLY A 503 0.09 20.93 38.44
CA GLY A 503 0.62 21.49 39.68
C GLY A 503 2.14 21.71 39.62
N ASP A 504 2.65 22.55 40.51
CA ASP A 504 4.08 22.86 40.61
C ASP A 504 4.94 21.64 40.92
N ARG A 505 4.35 20.61 41.55
CA ARG A 505 4.95 19.31 41.80
C ARG A 505 4.04 18.21 41.27
N PRO A 506 4.60 17.05 40.86
CA PRO A 506 3.78 15.89 40.53
C PRO A 506 3.07 15.41 41.80
N PHE A 507 1.88 14.83 41.62
CA PHE A 507 1.12 14.19 42.69
C PHE A 507 1.89 13.02 43.30
N ALA A 508 2.55 12.23 42.44
CA ALA A 508 3.43 11.14 42.85
C ALA A 508 4.54 10.91 41.83
N CYS A 509 5.65 10.33 42.28
CA CYS A 509 6.76 9.92 41.44
C CYS A 509 6.95 8.40 41.58
N VAL A 510 7.04 7.70 40.45
CA VAL A 510 7.24 6.25 40.38
C VAL A 510 8.56 5.97 39.68
N GLU A 511 9.51 5.37 40.40
CA GLU A 511 10.78 4.97 39.81
C GLU A 511 10.62 3.68 39.01
N ALA A 512 11.06 3.70 37.75
CA ALA A 512 11.00 2.57 36.83
C ALA A 512 12.40 2.12 36.38
N GLY A 513 12.53 0.84 36.02
CA GLY A 513 13.70 0.29 35.32
C GLY A 513 13.42 0.01 33.84
N ASP A 514 14.19 -0.91 33.27
CA ASP A 514 13.97 -1.41 31.90
C ASP A 514 12.99 -2.60 31.88
N MET A 515 12.26 -2.76 30.78
CA MET A 515 11.40 -3.91 30.49
C MET A 515 10.48 -4.28 31.67
N GLN A 516 10.72 -5.42 32.32
CA GLN A 516 9.90 -5.93 33.41
C GLN A 516 9.82 -4.99 34.60
N PHE A 517 10.96 -4.40 34.97
CA PHE A 517 11.01 -3.41 36.04
C PHE A 517 10.28 -2.11 35.69
N HIS A 518 9.94 -1.87 34.41
CA HIS A 518 9.10 -0.75 34.04
C HIS A 518 7.62 -1.07 34.30
N TRP A 519 7.08 -2.12 33.68
CA TRP A 519 5.65 -2.39 33.81
C TRP A 519 5.26 -2.85 35.21
N GLU A 520 6.13 -3.55 35.94
CA GLU A 520 5.88 -3.91 37.35
C GLU A 520 5.78 -2.69 38.26
N ALA A 521 6.63 -1.68 38.05
CA ALA A 521 6.58 -0.44 38.84
C ALA A 521 5.25 0.31 38.64
N VAL A 522 4.78 0.36 37.40
CA VAL A 522 3.47 0.93 37.06
C VAL A 522 2.34 0.07 37.66
N GLU A 523 2.41 -1.26 37.53
CA GLU A 523 1.41 -2.17 38.08
C GLU A 523 1.28 -2.01 39.60
N GLN A 524 2.39 -2.07 40.32
CA GLN A 524 2.42 -1.95 41.78
C GLN A 524 1.82 -0.63 42.26
N TYR A 525 2.16 0.49 41.61
CA TYR A 525 1.60 1.78 41.99
C TYR A 525 0.09 1.87 41.73
N PHE A 526 -0.36 1.41 40.56
CA PHE A 526 -1.77 1.55 40.16
C PHE A 526 -2.70 0.49 40.77
N THR A 527 -2.16 -0.54 41.43
CA THR A 527 -2.92 -1.57 42.17
C THR A 527 -2.89 -1.37 43.68
N GLY A 528 -1.93 -0.61 44.21
CA GLY A 528 -1.61 -0.56 45.64
C GLY A 528 -2.38 0.45 46.51
N GLY A 529 -3.32 1.24 45.97
CA GLY A 529 -4.02 2.25 46.78
C GLY A 529 -5.13 3.02 46.07
N HIS A 530 -5.75 3.98 46.79
CA HIS A 530 -6.76 4.89 46.24
C HIS A 530 -6.11 5.96 45.36
N ILE A 531 -6.53 6.03 44.10
CA ILE A 531 -5.98 6.92 43.07
C ILE A 531 -7.03 8.00 42.77
N PRO A 532 -6.65 9.30 42.69
CA PRO A 532 -7.60 10.36 42.38
C PRO A 532 -8.25 10.18 40.99
N GLU A 533 -9.46 10.69 40.81
CA GLU A 533 -10.22 10.54 39.54
C GLU A 533 -9.59 11.31 38.36
N ASN A 534 -8.93 12.45 38.61
CA ASN A 534 -8.37 13.35 37.60
C ASN A 534 -6.86 13.15 37.38
N VAL A 535 -6.41 11.89 37.28
CA VAL A 535 -5.00 11.54 37.10
C VAL A 535 -4.55 11.65 35.64
N PHE A 536 -3.35 12.21 35.45
CA PHE A 536 -2.64 12.20 34.18
C PHE A 536 -1.25 11.58 34.37
N VAL A 537 -0.91 10.55 33.60
CA VAL A 537 0.38 9.87 33.71
C VAL A 537 1.40 10.47 32.74
N ILE A 538 2.53 10.91 33.26
CA ILE A 538 3.70 11.29 32.46
C ILE A 538 4.76 10.22 32.65
N ASP A 539 5.25 9.66 31.55
CA ASP A 539 6.24 8.59 31.56
C ASP A 539 7.53 9.04 30.86
N PHE A 540 8.60 9.16 31.64
CA PHE A 540 9.95 9.51 31.20
C PHE A 540 10.78 8.24 30.98
N ALA A 541 10.46 7.53 29.90
CA ALA A 541 11.15 6.31 29.48
C ALA A 541 12.52 6.58 28.85
N ARG A 542 13.47 5.68 29.09
CA ARG A 542 14.78 5.67 28.44
C ARG A 542 15.03 4.31 27.77
N PRO A 543 14.72 4.18 26.47
CA PRO A 543 14.88 2.91 25.79
C PRO A 543 16.35 2.43 25.77
N PRO A 544 16.59 1.12 25.64
CA PRO A 544 17.94 0.57 25.48
C PRO A 544 18.70 1.25 24.33
N ARG A 545 20.04 1.25 24.44
CA ARG A 545 20.92 1.92 23.46
C ARG A 545 20.61 1.40 22.04
N ARG A 546 20.34 2.32 21.10
CA ARG A 546 19.95 2.06 19.68
C ARG A 546 18.50 1.57 19.45
N ALA A 547 17.70 1.36 20.50
CA ALA A 547 16.27 1.09 20.36
C ALA A 547 15.48 2.37 20.05
N GLN A 548 14.47 2.27 19.19
CA GLN A 548 13.58 3.40 18.85
C GLN A 548 12.55 3.69 19.95
N SER A 549 12.09 2.66 20.65
CA SER A 549 11.07 2.73 21.69
C SER A 549 11.43 1.81 22.85
N ASP A 550 10.87 2.10 24.01
CA ASP A 550 10.95 1.23 25.17
C ASP A 550 10.15 -0.06 24.90
N PRO A 551 10.74 -1.26 25.06
CA PRO A 551 10.01 -2.52 24.95
C PRO A 551 8.76 -2.62 25.84
N ALA A 552 8.75 -1.95 27.01
CA ALA A 552 7.62 -1.97 27.94
C ALA A 552 6.43 -1.10 27.50
N TYR A 553 6.64 -0.19 26.54
CA TYR A 553 5.64 0.81 26.13
C TYR A 553 4.26 0.21 25.85
N GLY A 554 4.19 -0.89 25.09
CA GLY A 554 2.93 -1.50 24.70
C GLY A 554 2.12 -2.04 25.90
N VAL A 555 2.82 -2.67 26.85
CA VAL A 555 2.22 -3.26 28.06
C VAL A 555 1.73 -2.15 28.98
N VAL A 556 2.58 -1.17 29.27
CA VAL A 556 2.23 -0.03 30.13
C VAL A 556 1.06 0.77 29.54
N LYS A 557 1.09 1.03 28.22
CA LYS A 557 0.00 1.76 27.55
C LYS A 557 -1.34 1.02 27.63
N GLN A 558 -1.31 -0.31 27.52
CA GLN A 558 -2.50 -1.15 27.64
C GLN A 558 -3.05 -1.14 29.08
N MET A 559 -2.18 -1.24 30.09
CA MET A 559 -2.58 -1.21 31.50
C MET A 559 -3.25 0.11 31.85
N LEU A 560 -2.61 1.23 31.55
CA LEU A 560 -3.15 2.57 31.82
C LEU A 560 -4.45 2.82 31.05
N GLY A 561 -4.52 2.40 29.79
CA GLY A 561 -5.72 2.54 28.96
C GLY A 561 -6.91 1.74 29.50
N ARG A 562 -6.70 0.50 29.97
CA ARG A 562 -7.75 -0.33 30.58
C ARG A 562 -8.29 0.25 31.89
N ALA A 563 -7.42 0.89 32.66
CA ALA A 563 -7.79 1.55 33.90
C ALA A 563 -8.38 2.96 33.70
N GLY A 564 -8.49 3.45 32.45
CA GLY A 564 -9.07 4.75 32.13
C GLY A 564 -8.14 5.95 32.33
N TYR A 565 -6.83 5.74 32.51
CA TYR A 565 -5.88 6.83 32.74
C TYR A 565 -5.33 7.44 31.45
N LEU A 566 -5.39 8.77 31.36
CA LEU A 566 -4.69 9.52 30.33
C LEU A 566 -3.18 9.42 30.55
N SER A 567 -2.41 9.23 29.48
CA SER A 567 -0.97 8.98 29.59
C SER A 567 -0.16 9.53 28.42
N GLN A 568 1.01 10.10 28.71
CA GLN A 568 1.98 10.65 27.76
C GLN A 568 3.39 10.15 28.05
N PHE A 569 4.03 9.58 27.02
CA PHE A 569 5.39 9.05 27.10
C PHE A 569 6.37 10.03 26.45
N VAL A 570 7.55 10.20 27.05
CA VAL A 570 8.63 11.05 26.57
C VAL A 570 9.90 10.22 26.50
N ASN A 571 10.43 10.06 25.29
CA ASN A 571 11.59 9.22 25.03
C ASN A 571 12.90 10.02 25.13
N PHE A 572 13.71 9.71 26.14
CA PHE A 572 14.98 10.38 26.42
C PHE A 572 16.16 10.00 25.50
N ASN A 573 16.01 9.01 24.60
CA ASN A 573 17.03 8.75 23.57
C ASN A 573 17.02 9.81 22.45
N ASN A 574 15.91 10.54 22.30
CA ASN A 574 15.78 11.54 21.24
C ASN A 574 16.51 12.84 21.55
N CYS A 575 16.50 13.26 22.81
CA CYS A 575 17.14 14.48 23.29
C CYS A 575 17.35 14.36 24.79
N ASP A 576 18.52 14.77 25.30
CA ASP A 576 18.65 15.02 26.73
C ASP A 576 17.83 16.27 27.09
N HIS A 577 16.85 16.10 27.97
CA HIS A 577 15.94 17.16 28.38
C HIS A 577 16.38 17.83 29.69
N SER A 578 17.24 17.21 30.50
CA SER A 578 17.63 17.77 31.80
C SER A 578 18.66 18.88 31.67
N SER A 579 19.75 18.62 30.94
CA SER A 579 20.88 19.55 30.80
C SER A 579 21.33 19.63 29.34
N PRO A 580 20.69 20.49 28.52
CA PRO A 580 21.13 20.68 27.14
C PRO A 580 22.57 21.19 27.10
N ARG A 581 23.46 20.49 26.40
CA ARG A 581 24.91 20.80 26.36
C ARG A 581 25.24 22.03 25.52
N ASP A 582 24.38 22.32 24.54
CA ASP A 582 24.53 23.45 23.63
C ASP A 582 23.16 24.08 23.28
N GLU A 583 23.22 25.22 22.61
CA GLU A 583 22.03 25.98 22.21
C GLU A 583 21.13 25.18 21.26
N LYS A 584 21.72 24.36 20.39
CA LYS A 584 20.99 23.54 19.42
C LYS A 584 20.16 22.47 20.11
N GLN A 585 20.72 21.80 21.10
CA GLN A 585 20.05 20.82 21.94
C GLN A 585 18.99 21.48 22.81
N SER A 586 19.25 22.68 23.32
CA SER A 586 18.26 23.47 24.08
C SER A 586 17.03 23.80 23.23
N ARG A 587 17.24 24.34 22.01
CA ARG A 587 16.15 24.61 21.04
C ARG A 587 15.37 23.35 20.68
N ARG A 588 16.06 22.22 20.48
CA ARG A 588 15.42 20.93 20.19
C ARG A 588 14.56 20.45 21.37
N SER A 589 15.10 20.51 22.59
CA SER A 589 14.40 20.13 23.81
C SER A 589 13.12 20.97 24.00
N ASN A 590 13.22 22.29 23.83
CA ASN A 590 12.07 23.20 23.93
C ASN A 590 11.00 22.90 22.87
N THR A 591 11.41 22.60 21.63
CA THR A 591 10.50 22.22 20.55
C THR A 591 9.73 20.94 20.88
N ILE A 592 10.43 19.93 21.41
CA ILE A 592 9.83 18.64 21.81
C ILE A 592 8.87 18.86 22.97
N LEU A 593 9.31 19.50 24.06
CA LEU A 593 8.48 19.70 25.26
C LEU A 593 7.24 20.56 24.97
N SER A 594 7.34 21.57 24.10
CA SER A 594 6.17 22.34 23.65
C SER A 594 5.17 21.48 22.86
N GLY A 595 5.68 20.54 22.04
CA GLY A 595 4.84 19.55 21.37
C GLY A 595 4.17 18.57 22.34
N VAL A 596 4.90 18.11 23.36
CA VAL A 596 4.37 17.27 24.43
C VAL A 596 3.27 18.01 25.20
N ALA A 597 3.48 19.28 25.55
CA ALA A 597 2.47 20.11 26.22
C ALA A 597 1.17 20.21 25.41
N ARG A 598 1.26 20.46 24.10
CA ARG A 598 0.07 20.43 23.21
C ARG A 598 -0.61 19.07 23.19
N GLN A 599 0.16 17.99 23.14
CA GLN A 599 -0.40 16.63 23.14
C GLN A 599 -1.10 16.29 24.46
N VAL A 600 -0.58 16.76 25.59
CA VAL A 600 -1.23 16.65 26.91
C VAL A 600 -2.60 17.34 26.86
N LEU A 601 -2.64 18.61 26.43
CA LEU A 601 -3.88 19.37 26.33
C LEU A 601 -4.90 18.72 25.40
N SER A 602 -4.48 18.26 24.21
CA SER A 602 -5.37 17.54 23.28
C SER A 602 -5.91 16.24 23.86
N LYS A 603 -5.11 15.50 24.65
CA LYS A 603 -5.58 14.27 25.34
C LYS A 603 -6.60 14.55 26.44
N CYS A 604 -6.54 15.73 27.05
CA CYS A 604 -7.56 16.19 27.99
C CYS A 604 -8.81 16.73 27.29
N GLY A 605 -8.84 16.72 25.95
CA GLY A 605 -9.96 17.23 25.15
C GLY A 605 -9.90 18.72 24.84
N VAL A 606 -8.79 19.41 25.12
CA VAL A 606 -8.65 20.85 24.79
C VAL A 606 -8.47 21.04 23.29
N ARG A 607 -9.27 21.94 22.72
CA ARG A 607 -9.21 22.33 21.31
C ARG A 607 -8.08 23.34 21.08
N VAL A 608 -6.90 22.81 20.75
CA VAL A 608 -5.68 23.61 20.58
C VAL A 608 -5.68 24.52 19.35
N TRP A 609 -6.45 24.18 18.31
CA TRP A 609 -6.64 24.97 17.09
C TRP A 609 -7.91 24.51 16.37
N TRP A 610 -8.39 25.30 15.41
CA TRP A 610 -9.53 24.94 14.56
C TRP A 610 -9.46 25.65 13.20
N VAL A 611 -10.24 25.15 12.22
CA VAL A 611 -10.34 25.66 10.85
C VAL A 611 -11.78 26.03 10.56
N ALA A 612 -12.05 27.24 10.06
CA ALA A 612 -13.38 27.65 9.65
C ALA A 612 -14.10 26.61 8.77
N VAL A 613 -15.23 26.10 9.25
CA VAL A 613 -16.11 25.21 8.49
C VAL A 613 -16.95 26.04 7.51
N PRO A 614 -17.15 25.58 6.26
CA PRO A 614 -17.96 26.27 5.26
C PRO A 614 -19.38 26.54 5.76
N ARG A 615 -19.93 27.72 5.41
CA ARG A 615 -21.32 28.07 5.75
C ARG A 615 -22.35 27.20 5.02
N SER A 616 -21.97 26.58 3.91
CA SER A 616 -22.82 25.64 3.17
C SER A 616 -23.04 24.34 3.93
N LEU A 617 -22.15 23.95 4.86
CA LEU A 617 -22.28 22.71 5.60
C LEU A 617 -23.46 22.81 6.62
N PRO A 618 -24.49 21.95 6.52
CA PRO A 618 -25.58 21.94 7.49
C PRO A 618 -25.07 21.51 8.88
N LEU A 619 -25.27 22.36 9.89
CA LEU A 619 -24.86 22.13 11.28
C LEU A 619 -26.08 21.88 12.18
N PRO A 620 -26.00 21.00 13.19
CA PRO A 620 -24.80 20.28 13.64
C PRO A 620 -24.36 19.19 12.66
N ALA A 621 -23.05 19.06 12.43
CA ALA A 621 -22.46 18.09 11.52
C ALA A 621 -21.63 17.05 12.27
N VAL A 622 -21.70 15.79 11.85
CA VAL A 622 -20.80 14.73 12.34
C VAL A 622 -19.81 14.31 11.27
N PHE A 623 -18.53 14.23 11.66
CA PHE A 623 -17.45 13.75 10.83
C PHE A 623 -17.02 12.37 11.31
N VAL A 624 -17.09 11.37 10.44
CA VAL A 624 -16.79 9.98 10.77
C VAL A 624 -15.51 9.56 10.07
N GLY A 625 -14.45 9.25 10.81
CA GLY A 625 -13.21 8.67 10.29
C GLY A 625 -13.17 7.17 10.52
N VAL A 626 -12.92 6.39 9.47
CA VAL A 626 -12.85 4.92 9.56
C VAL A 626 -11.53 4.41 8.99
N ASP A 627 -10.81 3.60 9.77
CA ASP A 627 -9.56 2.95 9.36
C ASP A 627 -9.47 1.53 9.92
N VAL A 628 -8.76 0.64 9.21
CA VAL A 628 -8.49 -0.73 9.65
C VAL A 628 -6.99 -0.97 9.69
N PHE A 629 -6.49 -1.24 10.89
CA PHE A 629 -5.11 -1.64 11.09
C PHE A 629 -4.96 -3.16 10.95
N HIS A 630 -4.14 -3.58 9.97
CA HIS A 630 -3.73 -4.97 9.83
C HIS A 630 -2.37 -5.20 10.48
N ALA A 631 -2.35 -6.01 11.53
CA ALA A 631 -1.10 -6.41 12.16
C ALA A 631 -0.28 -7.35 11.23
N PRO A 632 1.06 -7.32 11.28
CA PRO A 632 1.91 -8.18 10.45
C PRO A 632 1.61 -9.67 10.68
N ARG A 633 1.59 -10.46 9.60
CA ARG A 633 1.42 -11.93 9.65
C ARG A 633 2.65 -12.60 10.26
N LYS A 634 2.46 -13.36 11.33
CA LYS A 634 3.49 -14.23 11.93
C LYS A 634 3.13 -15.70 11.65
N TYR A 635 4.12 -16.56 11.52
CA TYR A 635 3.85 -18.00 11.47
C TYR A 635 3.55 -18.53 12.86
N ASP A 636 2.56 -19.41 12.95
CA ASP A 636 2.19 -20.11 14.17
C ASP A 636 2.70 -21.56 14.06
N PRO A 637 3.64 -21.99 14.92
CA PRO A 637 4.19 -23.33 14.87
C PRO A 637 3.18 -24.41 15.31
N VAL A 638 2.15 -24.06 16.09
CA VAL A 638 1.11 -24.99 16.52
C VAL A 638 0.13 -25.27 15.39
N GLU A 639 -0.30 -24.22 14.67
CA GLU A 639 -1.21 -24.38 13.54
C GLU A 639 -0.49 -24.70 12.21
N GLY A 640 0.84 -24.66 12.18
CA GLY A 640 1.66 -24.92 10.99
C GLY A 640 1.41 -23.96 9.81
N LYS A 641 0.78 -22.81 10.07
CA LYS A 641 0.36 -21.83 9.04
C LYS A 641 0.65 -20.40 9.48
N ARG A 642 0.64 -19.47 8.52
CA ARG A 642 0.76 -18.03 8.81
C ARG A 642 -0.54 -17.51 9.39
N THR A 643 -0.54 -17.19 10.68
CA THR A 643 -1.64 -16.51 11.35
C THR A 643 -1.39 -15.00 11.30
N ALA A 644 -2.31 -14.24 10.71
CA ALA A 644 -2.32 -12.81 10.99
C ALA A 644 -2.79 -12.62 12.43
N LYS A 645 -2.18 -11.68 13.14
CA LYS A 645 -2.86 -11.11 14.31
C LYS A 645 -4.20 -10.50 13.84
N GLU A 646 -5.17 -10.48 14.75
CA GLU A 646 -6.46 -9.85 14.54
C GLU A 646 -6.28 -8.43 13.99
N SER A 647 -7.13 -8.06 13.04
CA SER A 647 -7.16 -6.67 12.56
C SER A 647 -7.93 -5.81 13.56
N CYS A 648 -7.68 -4.50 13.58
CA CYS A 648 -8.39 -3.58 14.47
C CYS A 648 -9.06 -2.50 13.62
N ALA A 649 -10.38 -2.45 13.64
CA ALA A 649 -11.13 -1.35 13.05
C ALA A 649 -11.24 -0.23 14.09
N ALA A 650 -11.04 1.02 13.67
CA ALA A 650 -11.24 2.21 14.48
C ALA A 650 -12.25 3.13 13.78
N VAL A 651 -13.28 3.53 14.52
CA VAL A 651 -14.29 4.49 14.08
C VAL A 651 -14.21 5.70 15.02
N ILE A 652 -13.93 6.87 14.46
CA ILE A 652 -13.87 8.14 15.18
C ILE A 652 -15.03 9.01 14.71
N VAL A 653 -15.82 9.54 15.63
CA VAL A 653 -16.92 10.46 15.34
C VAL A 653 -16.64 11.79 16.02
N GLN A 654 -16.52 12.85 15.23
CA GLN A 654 -16.36 14.22 15.72
C GLN A 654 -17.64 15.01 15.47
N LEU A 655 -18.12 15.74 16.47
CA LEU A 655 -19.28 16.63 16.35
C LEU A 655 -18.84 18.08 16.17
N ILE A 656 -19.52 18.78 15.26
CA ILE A 656 -19.44 20.24 15.10
C ILE A 656 -20.84 20.81 15.32
N ARG A 657 -20.99 21.70 16.30
CA ARG A 657 -22.27 22.35 16.63
C ARG A 657 -22.41 23.73 15.98
N GLN A 658 -23.64 24.22 15.92
CA GLN A 658 -23.95 25.61 15.57
C GLN A 658 -23.65 26.51 16.78
N GLY A 659 -22.80 27.52 16.61
CA GLY A 659 -22.37 28.45 17.67
C GLY A 659 -21.03 29.11 17.35
N ASP A 660 -20.58 30.07 18.17
CA ASP A 660 -19.23 30.62 17.99
C ASP A 660 -18.18 29.56 18.32
N GLN A 661 -17.65 28.97 17.27
CA GLN A 661 -16.53 28.05 17.33
C GLN A 661 -15.24 28.70 17.83
N SER A 662 -15.20 29.97 18.21
CA SER A 662 -14.08 30.57 18.93
C SER A 662 -14.17 30.35 20.45
N GLU A 663 -15.38 30.13 20.99
CA GLU A 663 -15.65 30.07 22.44
C GLU A 663 -15.58 28.64 23.02
N GLN A 664 -15.80 27.60 22.20
CA GLN A 664 -15.74 26.20 22.66
C GLN A 664 -14.30 25.74 23.00
N GLN A 665 -13.95 25.60 24.27
CA GLN A 665 -12.58 25.19 24.61
C GLN A 665 -12.31 23.69 24.42
N THR A 666 -13.35 22.87 24.27
CA THR A 666 -13.26 21.41 24.21
C THR A 666 -13.65 20.87 22.83
N VAL A 667 -13.06 19.74 22.45
CA VAL A 667 -13.43 18.99 21.25
C VAL A 667 -14.40 17.87 21.63
N GLU A 668 -15.51 17.74 20.91
CA GLU A 668 -16.44 16.63 21.07
C GLU A 668 -16.08 15.51 20.10
N VAL A 669 -15.40 14.48 20.62
CA VAL A 669 -14.95 13.31 19.86
C VAL A 669 -15.33 12.04 20.61
N TYR A 670 -15.85 11.06 19.88
CA TYR A 670 -16.12 9.71 20.32
C TYR A 670 -15.27 8.75 19.48
N SER A 671 -14.71 7.72 20.09
CA SER A 671 -13.91 6.73 19.40
C SER A 671 -14.24 5.33 19.86
N GLU A 672 -14.48 4.42 18.92
CA GLU A 672 -14.70 3.01 19.19
C GLU A 672 -13.71 2.18 18.38
N THR A 673 -13.20 1.10 18.98
CA THR A 673 -12.29 0.17 18.31
C THR A 673 -12.81 -1.24 18.47
N GLN A 674 -12.73 -2.04 17.41
CA GLN A 674 -13.20 -3.42 17.44
C GLN A 674 -12.19 -4.37 16.81
N ARG A 675 -12.01 -5.51 17.47
CA ARG A 675 -11.23 -6.63 16.94
C ARG A 675 -11.94 -7.25 15.73
N ARG A 676 -11.15 -7.63 14.73
CA ARG A 676 -11.62 -8.21 13.47
C ARG A 676 -10.88 -9.50 13.17
N ALA A 677 -11.55 -10.38 12.43
CA ALA A 677 -10.89 -11.55 11.87
C ALA A 677 -9.73 -11.13 10.94
N MET A 678 -8.81 -12.06 10.73
CA MET A 678 -7.61 -11.86 9.92
C MET A 678 -7.92 -11.30 8.52
N GLY A 679 -7.31 -10.17 8.17
CA GLY A 679 -7.39 -9.59 6.81
C GLY A 679 -8.77 -9.07 6.42
N GLN A 680 -9.70 -8.97 7.36
CA GLN A 680 -11.05 -8.47 7.12
C GLN A 680 -11.01 -6.94 7.10
N GLU A 681 -10.73 -6.39 5.92
CA GLU A 681 -10.65 -4.93 5.64
C GLU A 681 -12.03 -4.30 5.42
N VAL A 682 -13.05 -5.14 5.14
CA VAL A 682 -14.42 -4.78 4.75
C VAL A 682 -15.44 -5.33 5.76
N GLU A 683 -16.74 -5.13 5.52
CA GLU A 683 -17.86 -5.55 6.40
C GLU A 683 -17.88 -4.82 7.76
N LEU A 684 -17.63 -3.51 7.74
CA LEU A 684 -17.65 -2.67 8.93
C LEU A 684 -19.02 -2.04 9.20
N GLY A 685 -20.04 -2.30 8.37
CA GLY A 685 -21.33 -1.62 8.44
C GLY A 685 -21.95 -1.63 9.85
N SER A 686 -22.03 -2.81 10.48
CA SER A 686 -22.55 -2.95 11.86
C SER A 686 -21.70 -2.22 12.91
N ILE A 687 -20.38 -2.19 12.73
CA ILE A 687 -19.42 -1.50 13.61
C ILE A 687 -19.63 0.01 13.51
N ILE A 688 -19.68 0.53 12.28
CA ILE A 688 -19.88 1.95 12.02
C ILE A 688 -21.24 2.38 12.56
N LYS A 689 -22.30 1.60 12.30
CA LYS A 689 -23.63 1.85 12.84
C LYS A 689 -23.65 1.92 14.36
N SER A 690 -23.05 0.94 15.03
CA SER A 690 -22.93 0.92 16.50
C SER A 690 -22.20 2.17 17.00
N ALA A 691 -21.01 2.44 16.45
CA ALA A 691 -20.18 3.56 16.89
C ALA A 691 -20.85 4.92 16.64
N VAL A 692 -21.46 5.13 15.47
CA VAL A 692 -22.20 6.36 15.15
C VAL A 692 -23.40 6.52 16.06
N LYS A 693 -24.21 5.46 16.25
CA LYS A 693 -25.37 5.50 17.15
C LYS A 693 -24.96 5.82 18.59
N ASN A 694 -23.92 5.16 19.10
CA ASN A 694 -23.38 5.39 20.44
C ASN A 694 -22.85 6.82 20.59
N ALA A 695 -22.12 7.32 19.58
CA ALA A 695 -21.62 8.69 19.57
C ALA A 695 -22.75 9.71 19.62
N LEU A 696 -23.80 9.55 18.79
CA LEU A 696 -24.96 10.45 18.77
C LEU A 696 -25.73 10.44 20.10
N GLY A 697 -25.90 9.25 20.70
CA GLY A 697 -26.49 9.13 22.03
C GLY A 697 -25.64 9.78 23.12
N TYR A 698 -24.32 9.63 23.07
CA TYR A 698 -23.38 10.26 24.00
C TYR A 698 -23.40 11.79 23.87
N PHE A 699 -23.35 12.30 22.64
CA PHE A 699 -23.39 13.74 22.36
C PHE A 699 -24.78 14.36 22.55
N LYS A 700 -25.83 13.54 22.65
CA LYS A 700 -27.23 13.96 22.73
C LYS A 700 -27.58 14.95 21.60
N VAL A 701 -27.32 14.54 20.36
CA VAL A 701 -27.51 15.39 19.18
C VAL A 701 -28.15 14.63 18.04
N GLN A 702 -28.99 15.32 17.28
CA GLN A 702 -29.44 14.90 15.95
C GLN A 702 -28.70 15.75 14.91
N PRO A 703 -27.78 15.16 14.12
CA PRO A 703 -27.02 15.91 13.13
C PRO A 703 -27.90 16.28 11.93
N MET A 704 -27.61 17.41 11.30
CA MET A 704 -28.16 17.78 9.98
C MET A 704 -27.33 17.19 8.83
N SER A 705 -26.04 16.94 9.05
CA SER A 705 -25.16 16.32 8.05
C SER A 705 -24.17 15.32 8.66
N CYS A 706 -23.76 14.34 7.85
CA CYS A 706 -22.80 13.30 8.20
C CYS A 706 -21.76 13.12 7.08
N ILE A 707 -20.48 13.37 7.37
CA ILE A 707 -19.40 13.28 6.39
C ILE A 707 -18.46 12.15 6.80
N VAL A 708 -18.35 11.13 5.96
CA VAL A 708 -17.58 9.91 6.24
C VAL A 708 -16.29 9.90 5.43
N TRP A 709 -15.16 9.74 6.10
CA TRP A 709 -13.82 9.55 5.52
C TRP A 709 -13.34 8.13 5.79
N ARG A 710 -13.38 7.29 4.75
CA ARG A 710 -13.01 5.88 4.82
C ARG A 710 -11.63 5.63 4.22
N ASP A 711 -10.62 5.35 5.05
CA ASP A 711 -9.28 4.95 4.57
C ASP A 711 -9.23 3.45 4.22
N GLY A 712 -8.28 3.03 3.41
CA GLY A 712 -7.94 1.61 3.21
C GLY A 712 -8.77 0.86 2.15
N VAL A 713 -9.75 1.47 1.49
CA VAL A 713 -10.56 0.75 0.49
C VAL A 713 -9.95 0.86 -0.90
N GLY A 714 -9.55 -0.29 -1.46
CA GLY A 714 -9.06 -0.39 -2.85
C GLY A 714 -10.19 -0.38 -3.88
N ASP A 715 -9.86 -0.03 -5.13
CA ASP A 715 -10.84 0.13 -6.22
C ASP A 715 -11.71 -1.11 -6.44
N THR A 716 -11.17 -2.33 -6.29
CA THR A 716 -11.90 -3.59 -6.49
C THR A 716 -12.91 -3.90 -5.38
N ALA A 717 -12.71 -3.37 -4.17
CA ALA A 717 -13.59 -3.61 -3.02
C ALA A 717 -14.64 -2.50 -2.83
N MET A 718 -14.54 -1.42 -3.62
CA MET A 718 -15.31 -0.19 -3.43
C MET A 718 -16.81 -0.45 -3.38
N LYS A 719 -17.35 -1.11 -4.41
CA LYS A 719 -18.79 -1.38 -4.52
C LYS A 719 -19.31 -2.25 -3.37
N THR A 720 -18.60 -3.32 -3.03
CA THR A 720 -18.97 -4.21 -1.91
C THR A 720 -18.99 -3.46 -0.58
N VAL A 721 -18.02 -2.56 -0.37
CA VAL A 721 -17.96 -1.72 0.84
C VAL A 721 -19.11 -0.73 0.88
N THR A 722 -19.38 -0.01 -0.21
CA THR A 722 -20.45 0.99 -0.25
C THR A 722 -21.81 0.36 -0.04
N ASP A 723 -22.07 -0.77 -0.70
CA ASP A 723 -23.35 -1.50 -0.63
C ASP A 723 -23.61 -2.04 0.79
N GLY A 724 -22.56 -2.32 1.57
CA GLY A 724 -22.66 -2.83 2.94
C GLY A 724 -22.55 -1.78 4.05
N GLU A 725 -21.80 -0.68 3.86
CA GLU A 725 -21.53 0.31 4.91
C GLU A 725 -22.51 1.50 4.88
N ILE A 726 -22.92 1.98 3.69
CA ILE A 726 -23.78 3.17 3.57
C ILE A 726 -25.19 2.96 4.18
N PRO A 727 -25.90 1.85 3.92
CA PRO A 727 -27.23 1.64 4.51
C PRO A 727 -27.20 1.59 6.04
N GLU A 728 -26.17 0.99 6.61
CA GLU A 728 -25.99 0.88 8.06
C GLU A 728 -25.76 2.25 8.72
N ILE A 729 -25.01 3.13 8.04
CA ILE A 729 -24.82 4.52 8.49
C ILE A 729 -26.15 5.29 8.45
N ARG A 730 -26.91 5.18 7.34
CA ARG A 730 -28.24 5.80 7.23
C ARG A 730 -29.16 5.37 8.36
N GLU A 731 -29.16 4.08 8.68
CA GLU A 731 -29.96 3.55 9.78
C GLU A 731 -29.52 4.09 11.15
N ALA A 732 -28.22 4.26 11.38
CA ALA A 732 -27.70 4.88 12.59
C ALA A 732 -28.20 6.33 12.76
N LEU A 733 -28.31 7.07 11.65
CA LEU A 733 -28.76 8.46 11.62
C LEU A 733 -30.28 8.61 11.81
N ARG A 734 -31.10 7.64 11.40
CA ARG A 734 -32.58 7.68 11.50
C ARG A 734 -33.12 7.45 12.91
N ASN A 735 -32.45 6.63 13.73
CA ASN A 735 -33.01 6.07 14.96
C ASN A 735 -33.06 7.01 16.19
N MET A 736 -32.65 8.28 16.07
CA MET A 736 -32.74 9.27 17.17
C MET A 736 -34.06 10.06 17.18
N SER A 737 -34.82 10.04 16.07
CA SER A 737 -36.04 10.85 15.91
C SER A 737 -37.24 10.36 16.74
N ILE A 738 -37.16 9.17 17.35
CA ILE A 738 -38.34 8.46 17.89
C ILE A 738 -38.43 8.49 19.43
N ASN A 739 -37.34 8.80 20.14
CA ASN A 739 -37.32 8.70 21.59
C ASN A 739 -36.91 10.04 22.23
N GLU A 740 -37.91 10.86 22.60
CA GLU A 740 -37.88 11.57 23.89
C GLU A 740 -39.19 12.23 24.33
N ASN A 741 -40.26 12.30 23.53
CA ASN A 741 -41.59 12.64 24.04
C ASN A 741 -42.67 11.86 23.28
N GLY A 742 -43.49 11.09 24.00
CA GLY A 742 -44.55 10.23 23.46
C GLY A 742 -45.74 10.96 22.81
N ASN A 743 -45.49 12.03 22.05
CA ASN A 743 -46.45 12.61 21.13
C ASN A 743 -45.93 12.37 19.70
N GLY A 744 -46.56 11.42 19.01
CA GLY A 744 -46.33 11.14 17.60
C GLY A 744 -46.66 12.36 16.74
N GLY A 745 -45.66 13.20 16.49
CA GLY A 745 -45.67 14.16 15.41
C GLY A 745 -45.32 13.44 14.12
N SER A 746 -46.34 13.08 13.34
CA SER A 746 -46.20 12.56 11.97
C SER A 746 -45.82 13.68 11.00
N GLY A 747 -44.64 14.27 11.17
CA GLY A 747 -43.97 15.10 10.17
C GLY A 747 -42.82 14.32 9.54
N PRO A 748 -42.50 14.50 8.25
CA PRO A 748 -41.32 13.89 7.66
C PRO A 748 -40.09 14.45 8.38
N SER A 749 -39.39 13.63 9.16
CA SER A 749 -38.06 13.99 9.64
C SER A 749 -37.17 14.14 8.41
N GLU A 750 -36.66 15.34 8.13
CA GLU A 750 -35.68 15.55 7.07
C GLU A 750 -34.54 14.55 7.23
N GLU A 751 -34.23 13.81 6.17
CA GLU A 751 -33.18 12.80 6.20
C GLU A 751 -31.82 13.50 6.33
N VAL A 752 -30.99 13.04 7.28
CA VAL A 752 -29.66 13.59 7.50
C VAL A 752 -28.83 13.45 6.22
N SER A 753 -28.34 14.56 5.68
CA SER A 753 -27.52 14.56 4.46
C SER A 753 -26.19 13.85 4.69
N LEU A 754 -25.79 12.97 3.76
CA LEU A 754 -24.61 12.12 3.87
C LEU A 754 -23.66 12.33 2.70
N ALA A 755 -22.37 12.46 3.01
CA ALA A 755 -21.29 12.30 2.05
C ALA A 755 -20.38 11.15 2.49
N TYR A 756 -20.14 10.18 1.61
CA TYR A 756 -19.29 9.03 1.84
C TYR A 756 -18.08 9.07 0.92
N ILE A 757 -16.91 9.36 1.49
CA ILE A 757 -15.68 9.62 0.74
C ILE A 757 -14.61 8.60 1.13
N VAL A 758 -14.09 7.88 0.14
CA VAL A 758 -12.98 6.95 0.32
C VAL A 758 -11.65 7.64 0.07
N CYS A 759 -10.74 7.54 1.05
CA CYS A 759 -9.41 8.11 1.03
C CYS A 759 -8.37 7.07 0.63
N GLN A 760 -7.65 7.29 -0.46
CA GLN A 760 -6.58 6.41 -0.93
C GLN A 760 -5.23 7.12 -0.89
N LYS A 761 -4.40 6.77 0.11
CA LYS A 761 -3.07 7.35 0.33
C LYS A 761 -1.95 6.63 -0.46
N ARG A 762 -2.15 5.36 -0.80
CA ARG A 762 -1.11 4.49 -1.41
C ARG A 762 -1.29 4.33 -2.91
N ILE A 763 -1.36 5.44 -3.62
CA ILE A 763 -1.60 5.46 -5.07
C ILE A 763 -0.31 5.55 -5.90
N ALA A 764 -0.37 5.06 -7.14
CA ALA A 764 0.71 5.19 -8.12
C ALA A 764 0.77 6.61 -8.72
N SER A 765 -0.37 7.25 -8.96
CA SER A 765 -0.46 8.58 -9.60
C SER A 765 0.36 9.65 -8.86
N LYS A 766 1.14 10.41 -9.63
CA LYS A 766 1.91 11.59 -9.18
C LYS A 766 1.70 12.70 -10.20
N PHE A 767 1.57 13.93 -9.73
CA PHE A 767 1.44 15.10 -10.60
C PHE A 767 2.73 15.91 -10.54
N LEU A 768 3.29 16.17 -11.72
CA LEU A 768 4.52 16.92 -11.92
C LEU A 768 4.21 18.14 -12.80
N SER A 769 5.02 19.19 -12.68
CA SER A 769 5.00 20.30 -13.65
C SER A 769 5.32 19.80 -15.06
N VAL A 770 4.96 20.57 -16.08
CA VAL A 770 5.11 20.17 -17.50
C VAL A 770 6.57 19.88 -17.86
N ASP A 771 7.52 20.62 -17.28
CA ASP A 771 8.97 20.38 -17.39
C ASP A 771 9.49 19.23 -16.52
N GLY A 772 8.64 18.67 -15.65
CA GLY A 772 8.94 17.57 -14.74
C GLY A 772 9.80 17.95 -13.53
N THR A 773 10.10 19.23 -13.31
CA THR A 773 11.06 19.67 -12.27
C THR A 773 10.42 19.85 -10.90
N LYS A 774 9.12 20.15 -10.84
CA LYS A 774 8.36 20.42 -9.61
C LYS A 774 7.28 19.36 -9.43
N GLY A 775 7.01 19.03 -8.17
CA GLY A 775 5.84 18.24 -7.80
C GLY A 775 4.63 19.13 -7.58
N MET A 776 3.47 18.49 -7.44
CA MET A 776 2.23 19.15 -7.03
C MET A 776 2.44 19.99 -5.74
N PRO A 777 2.04 21.27 -5.70
CA PRO A 777 2.18 22.09 -4.51
C PRO A 777 1.27 21.59 -3.36
N ALA A 778 1.59 21.95 -2.12
CA ALA A 778 0.73 21.64 -0.98
C ALA A 778 -0.57 22.44 -1.07
N GLY A 779 -1.71 21.83 -0.72
CA GLY A 779 -3.04 22.45 -0.84
C GLY A 779 -3.58 22.48 -2.28
N ALA A 780 -2.87 21.92 -3.24
CA ALA A 780 -3.37 21.81 -4.60
C ALA A 780 -4.47 20.76 -4.73
N LEU A 781 -5.40 21.01 -5.64
CA LEU A 781 -6.53 20.17 -6.05
C LEU A 781 -6.39 19.78 -7.53
N VAL A 782 -6.66 18.52 -7.84
CA VAL A 782 -6.82 18.01 -9.21
C VAL A 782 -8.11 17.19 -9.29
N GLU A 783 -9.04 17.60 -10.13
CA GLU A 783 -10.31 16.89 -10.41
C GLU A 783 -10.27 16.19 -11.77
N GLY A 784 -9.31 16.57 -12.62
CA GLY A 784 -9.27 16.18 -14.02
C GLY A 784 -8.81 14.75 -14.34
N LEU A 785 -8.90 13.81 -13.40
CA LEU A 785 -8.49 12.41 -13.61
C LEU A 785 -9.35 11.44 -12.76
N SER A 786 -10.54 11.12 -13.24
CA SER A 786 -11.45 10.20 -12.54
C SER A 786 -11.43 8.79 -13.15
N PRO A 787 -11.60 7.73 -12.35
CA PRO A 787 -11.81 6.38 -12.86
C PRO A 787 -13.18 6.25 -13.53
N ALA A 788 -13.49 5.05 -14.03
CA ALA A 788 -14.76 4.79 -14.70
C ALA A 788 -16.00 4.84 -13.80
N GLU A 789 -15.91 4.37 -12.56
CA GLU A 789 -17.09 4.10 -11.72
C GLU A 789 -17.51 5.26 -10.82
N PHE A 790 -16.54 6.00 -10.28
CA PHE A 790 -16.77 7.02 -9.26
C PHE A 790 -16.04 8.30 -9.62
N ASP A 791 -16.60 9.44 -9.24
CA ASP A 791 -15.87 10.69 -9.32
C ASP A 791 -14.78 10.72 -8.24
N SER A 792 -13.63 11.27 -8.59
CA SER A 792 -12.54 11.38 -7.64
C SER A 792 -11.72 12.64 -7.88
N PHE A 793 -11.18 13.17 -6.80
CA PHE A 793 -10.26 14.29 -6.83
C PHE A 793 -9.00 13.98 -6.01
N TYR A 794 -7.95 14.74 -6.23
CA TYR A 794 -6.67 14.58 -5.56
C TYR A 794 -6.31 15.85 -4.83
N ILE A 795 -5.96 15.73 -3.54
CA ILE A 795 -5.38 16.82 -2.78
C ILE A 795 -3.99 16.43 -2.33
N ASN A 796 -3.04 17.34 -2.50
CA ASN A 796 -1.68 17.13 -2.04
C ASN A 796 -1.40 17.82 -0.72
N SER A 797 -0.85 17.06 0.23
CA SER A 797 -0.38 17.58 1.51
C SER A 797 1.05 18.14 1.42
N THR A 798 1.65 18.46 2.55
CA THR A 798 3.07 18.79 2.61
C THR A 798 3.94 17.59 2.21
N CYS A 799 5.08 17.88 1.58
CA CYS A 799 6.06 16.89 1.16
C CYS A 799 7.47 17.35 1.54
N PRO A 800 8.36 16.47 2.03
CA PRO A 800 9.76 16.81 2.22
C PRO A 800 10.42 17.25 0.90
N PRO A 801 11.41 18.17 0.94
CA PRO A 801 12.03 18.74 -0.26
C PRO A 801 12.83 17.73 -1.10
N TYR A 802 13.18 16.59 -0.53
CA TYR A 802 13.91 15.49 -1.19
C TYR A 802 12.98 14.42 -1.79
N ALA A 803 11.66 14.60 -1.74
CA ALA A 803 10.69 13.65 -2.24
C ALA A 803 9.71 14.29 -3.22
N THR A 804 9.13 13.47 -4.10
CA THR A 804 7.96 13.86 -4.88
C THR A 804 6.71 13.80 -3.99
N PRO A 805 5.87 14.85 -4.00
CA PRO A 805 4.60 14.85 -3.28
C PRO A 805 3.72 13.66 -3.65
N LYS A 806 3.05 13.10 -2.64
CA LYS A 806 2.16 11.95 -2.77
C LYS A 806 0.74 12.44 -2.51
N PRO A 807 -0.01 12.81 -3.55
CA PRO A 807 -1.38 13.25 -3.38
C PRO A 807 -2.22 12.10 -2.79
N VAL A 808 -3.22 12.48 -2.00
CA VAL A 808 -4.29 11.57 -1.57
C VAL A 808 -5.39 11.66 -2.60
N ARG A 809 -5.89 10.50 -3.06
CA ARG A 809 -7.09 10.44 -3.90
C ARG A 809 -8.31 10.29 -3.00
N PHE A 810 -9.32 11.10 -3.25
CA PHE A 810 -10.60 11.07 -2.59
C PHE A 810 -11.64 10.63 -3.62
N VAL A 811 -12.28 9.49 -3.37
CA VAL A 811 -13.31 8.92 -4.23
C VAL A 811 -14.65 9.20 -3.59
N VAL A 812 -15.50 9.95 -4.29
CA VAL A 812 -16.86 10.26 -3.81
C VAL A 812 -17.74 9.08 -4.17
N ALA A 813 -18.06 8.25 -3.16
CA ALA A 813 -18.80 7.01 -3.36
C ALA A 813 -20.32 7.22 -3.25
N ALA A 814 -20.74 8.17 -2.42
CA ALA A 814 -22.09 8.70 -2.35
C ALA A 814 -22.06 10.13 -1.81
N GLN A 815 -22.96 10.98 -2.29
CA GLN A 815 -23.13 12.36 -1.84
C GLN A 815 -24.57 12.77 -2.09
N ASP A 816 -25.25 13.28 -1.07
CA ASP A 816 -26.57 13.86 -1.20
C ASP A 816 -26.50 15.28 -1.76
N LYS A 817 -27.58 15.72 -2.41
CA LYS A 817 -27.67 17.00 -3.11
C LYS A 817 -27.39 18.19 -2.21
N GLU A 818 -27.81 18.13 -0.95
CA GLU A 818 -27.63 19.21 0.02
C GLU A 818 -26.15 19.42 0.40
N LEU A 819 -25.26 18.51 -0.02
CA LEU A 819 -23.82 18.59 0.21
C LEU A 819 -23.02 18.79 -1.08
N GLU A 820 -23.66 19.04 -2.24
CA GLU A 820 -22.98 19.25 -3.53
C GLU A 820 -22.24 20.60 -3.61
N ASP A 821 -22.69 21.62 -2.87
CA ASP A 821 -22.11 22.98 -2.79
C ASP A 821 -21.10 23.15 -1.62
#